data_AF-A0A9P5LCJ0-F1
#
_entry.id   AF-A0A9P5LCJ0-F1
#
_cell.length_a   1.000
_cell.length_b   1.000
_cell.length_c   1.000
_cell.angle_alpha   90.00
_cell.angle_beta   90.00
_cell.angle_gamma   90.00
#
_symmetry.space_group_name_H-M   'P 1'
#
loop_
_entity.id
_entity.type
_entity.pdbx_description
1 polymer ?
#
loop_
_entity_poly.entity_id
_entity_poly.type
_entity_poly.pdbx_seq_one_letter_code
_entity_poly.pdbx_strand_id
1 'polypeptide(L)'
;MSSEFRHSFENYVVENSIQGLDGDESPADYILQSALERYWQPANVEGIFNSQNPIVYQSFNQIIKGGFIRVFSILAFIGQPQEIGRFTRYNLDDQHLPLTTRPGMWLENPPNDRLYEDFYKYQWRFCPLEFGNGFIHKREIPPQMILPIQYEERLSRNVADENVAIVWKVKINDECKGKIPTGTVVFKVYQTEAASELFSTEADAYSKFPEDYWNYIVKCYGSFEQKKKRTIILEYAPGGTLLDFFEKKRAPRDERELNMFWTELLRLLNALYLIHEMSRPTDVSTWVLSAKKIAGDKNALAMANDGNRMYIPTYRRPESYESSYGSAKHNPEVESQPIYDEPIQQDDVPQFKTMTQVDPPDPPIPCKSKDNRSSRKSSQPPGTHDRSESRLSSRTVTFSDVYNILMKKDNKGVGRRLGRWLGHNPSEAMSLPGIQTALSTLKSVEGREQYFLIDDHASMQMYKDKVIAAARVLSYYVKDVDHNEMELYFASDVATPRRCTTSTGVESCIRKHKFVEGSCPMSQCLSSLLDHIWEGFKSSNNPVSVYVLTDGVWESGDDQLSFVIAQSARKLAAENISPQRIMVQFIRFGDEPIGYAMLKHLDDDLVEEHDLDKYDIVDTKHCDDHVPDILLGSISRISDAKETVANIKS
;
A
#
# COMPACT_ATOMS: atom_id res chain seq x y z
N MET A 1 41.24 -4.33 44.08
CA MET A 1 41.01 -2.96 43.57
C MET A 1 40.79 -2.07 44.77
N SER A 2 41.46 -0.92 44.88
CA SER A 2 41.04 0.06 45.89
C SER A 2 39.62 0.51 45.55
N SER A 3 38.75 0.64 46.55
CA SER A 3 37.39 1.17 46.36
C SER A 3 37.40 2.53 45.66
N GLU A 4 38.45 3.31 45.91
CA GLU A 4 38.71 4.62 45.33
C GLU A 4 38.90 4.57 43.80
N PHE A 5 39.72 3.67 43.25
CA PHE A 5 39.91 3.57 41.80
C PHE A 5 38.66 3.09 41.08
N ARG A 6 37.94 2.13 41.69
CA ARG A 6 36.67 1.65 41.16
C ARG A 6 35.67 2.79 41.10
N HIS A 7 35.48 3.50 42.21
CA HIS A 7 34.55 4.60 42.30
C HIS A 7 34.91 5.76 41.35
N SER A 8 36.20 6.06 41.21
CA SER A 8 36.70 7.05 40.25
C SER A 8 36.33 6.68 38.81
N PHE A 9 36.48 5.41 38.41
CA PHE A 9 36.10 4.98 37.07
C PHE A 9 34.58 4.93 36.89
N GLU A 10 33.83 4.42 37.87
CA GLU A 10 32.37 4.40 37.85
C GLU A 10 31.81 5.82 37.65
N ASN A 11 32.32 6.80 38.41
CA ASN A 11 31.95 8.21 38.29
C ASN A 11 32.32 8.76 36.90
N TYR A 12 33.53 8.48 36.41
CA TYR A 12 33.92 8.89 35.06
C TYR A 12 32.97 8.35 33.98
N VAL A 13 32.55 7.08 34.08
CA VAL A 13 31.62 6.53 33.09
C VAL A 13 30.26 7.22 33.18
N VAL A 14 29.73 7.46 34.37
CA VAL A 14 28.46 8.19 34.54
C VAL A 14 28.55 9.61 33.97
N GLU A 15 29.64 10.33 34.25
CA GLU A 15 29.86 11.70 33.76
C GLU A 15 30.06 11.81 32.24
N ASN A 16 30.58 10.75 31.61
CA ASN A 16 30.85 10.70 30.17
C ASN A 16 29.85 9.83 29.40
N SER A 17 28.80 9.37 30.06
CA SER A 17 27.74 8.58 29.44
C SER A 17 26.83 9.46 28.59
N ILE A 18 26.37 8.89 27.48
CA ILE A 18 25.43 9.49 26.54
C ILE A 18 24.18 8.61 26.53
N GLN A 19 23.03 9.23 26.33
CA GLN A 19 21.76 8.53 26.25
C GLN A 19 21.49 8.04 24.82
N GLY A 20 21.08 6.77 24.70
CA GLY A 20 20.55 6.15 23.49
C GLY A 20 19.23 5.45 23.79
N LEU A 21 18.84 4.52 22.91
CA LEU A 21 17.60 3.74 23.05
C LEU A 21 17.89 2.24 23.00
N ASP A 22 17.32 1.46 23.91
CA ASP A 22 17.34 0.00 23.83
C ASP A 22 16.20 -0.55 22.93
N GLY A 23 16.08 -1.87 22.87
CA GLY A 23 15.03 -2.55 22.09
C GLY A 23 13.60 -2.33 22.59
N ASP A 24 13.41 -1.79 23.79
CA ASP A 24 12.11 -1.36 24.32
C ASP A 24 11.84 0.12 24.03
N GLU A 25 12.70 0.80 23.28
CA GLU A 25 12.72 2.26 23.10
C GLU A 25 12.83 3.01 24.43
N SER A 26 13.39 2.35 25.44
CA SER A 26 13.68 2.98 26.73
C SER A 26 15.03 3.70 26.66
N PRO A 27 15.14 4.90 27.26
CA PRO A 27 16.41 5.54 27.58
C PRO A 27 17.43 4.57 28.18
N ALA A 28 18.59 4.44 27.54
CA ALA A 28 19.70 3.65 28.05
C ALA A 28 21.02 4.38 27.86
N ASP A 29 21.82 4.45 28.93
CA ASP A 29 23.12 5.10 28.90
C ASP A 29 24.16 4.19 28.26
N TYR A 30 24.99 4.75 27.40
CA TYR A 30 26.19 4.13 26.85
C TYR A 30 27.40 5.06 26.98
N ILE A 31 28.60 4.54 26.77
CA ILE A 31 29.83 5.32 26.72
C ILE A 31 30.56 5.06 25.40
N LEU A 32 31.10 6.13 24.80
CA LEU A 32 31.84 6.06 23.55
C LEU A 32 33.25 5.49 23.74
N GLN A 33 33.75 4.83 22.71
CA GLN A 33 35.12 4.30 22.72
C GLN A 33 36.17 5.41 22.90
N SER A 34 35.99 6.58 22.30
CA SER A 34 36.92 7.71 22.49
C SER A 34 36.98 8.16 23.95
N ALA A 35 35.86 8.06 24.69
CA ALA A 35 35.82 8.40 26.11
C ALA A 35 36.58 7.39 26.96
N LEU A 36 36.51 6.10 26.59
CA LEU A 36 37.30 5.04 27.23
C LEU A 36 38.79 5.21 26.91
N GLU A 37 39.16 5.51 25.66
CA GLU A 37 40.54 5.78 25.24
C GLU A 37 41.13 7.01 25.96
N ARG A 38 40.33 8.06 26.16
CA ARG A 38 40.75 9.23 26.96
C ARG A 38 41.02 8.85 28.41
N TYR A 39 40.20 7.98 29.00
CA TYR A 39 40.38 7.54 30.38
C TYR A 39 41.57 6.61 30.55
N TRP A 40 41.70 5.61 29.68
CA TRP A 40 42.71 4.58 29.77
C TRP A 40 44.05 5.07 29.23
N GLN A 41 44.73 5.86 30.06
CA GLN A 41 46.14 6.22 29.91
C GLN A 41 47.05 5.26 30.69
N PRO A 42 48.35 5.15 30.38
CA PRO A 42 49.27 4.22 31.04
C PRO A 42 49.18 4.28 32.57
N ALA A 43 49.17 5.49 33.14
CA ALA A 43 49.08 5.72 34.58
C ALA A 43 47.79 5.16 35.21
N ASN A 44 46.65 5.25 34.51
CA ASN A 44 45.36 4.79 35.03
C ASN A 44 45.24 3.26 34.99
N VAL A 45 45.79 2.62 33.95
CA VAL A 45 45.85 1.16 33.85
C VAL A 45 46.81 0.58 34.89
N GLU A 46 48.02 1.16 35.01
CA GLU A 46 49.01 0.74 36.01
C GLU A 46 48.50 0.98 37.43
N GLY A 47 47.83 2.11 37.70
CA GLY A 47 47.21 2.39 39.00
C GLY A 47 46.19 1.33 39.41
N ILE A 48 45.37 0.84 38.47
CA ILE A 48 44.43 -0.25 38.75
C ILE A 48 45.15 -1.56 39.04
N PHE A 49 46.14 -1.96 38.24
CA PHE A 49 46.84 -3.24 38.45
C PHE A 49 47.70 -3.26 39.71
N ASN A 50 48.37 -2.15 40.02
CA ASN A 50 49.15 -2.00 41.23
C ASN A 50 48.28 -1.98 42.50
N SER A 51 46.98 -1.69 42.37
CA SER A 51 46.00 -1.74 43.48
C SER A 51 45.25 -3.08 43.60
N GLN A 52 45.60 -4.10 42.79
CA GLN A 52 45.02 -5.44 42.89
C GLN A 52 45.81 -6.36 43.83
N ASN A 53 45.11 -7.32 44.43
CA ASN A 53 45.70 -8.43 45.15
C ASN A 53 45.05 -9.74 44.67
N PRO A 54 45.78 -10.61 43.95
CA PRO A 54 47.19 -10.49 43.55
C PRO A 54 47.43 -9.44 42.45
N ILE A 55 48.67 -8.97 42.33
CA ILE A 55 49.10 -8.06 41.27
C ILE A 55 48.95 -8.78 39.91
N VAL A 56 48.32 -8.11 38.95
CA VAL A 56 48.04 -8.63 37.62
C VAL A 56 49.14 -8.16 36.67
N TYR A 57 49.89 -9.09 36.08
CA TYR A 57 51.01 -8.80 35.17
C TYR A 57 50.57 -8.64 33.71
N GLN A 58 49.59 -7.76 33.46
CA GLN A 58 49.27 -7.33 32.09
C GLN A 58 49.77 -5.91 31.86
N SER A 59 50.36 -5.66 30.69
CA SER A 59 50.85 -4.33 30.34
C SER A 59 49.76 -3.49 29.68
N PHE A 60 49.82 -2.17 29.89
CA PHE A 60 49.03 -1.20 29.14
C PHE A 60 49.05 -1.47 27.62
N ASN A 61 50.22 -1.79 27.07
CA ASN A 61 50.38 -2.12 25.66
C ASN A 61 49.58 -3.36 25.24
N GLN A 62 49.49 -4.39 26.07
CA GLN A 62 48.70 -5.59 25.77
C GLN A 62 47.20 -5.29 25.72
N ILE A 63 46.71 -4.38 26.57
CA ILE A 63 45.28 -4.04 26.64
C ILE A 63 44.90 -3.11 25.48
N ILE A 64 45.64 -2.02 25.29
CA ILE A 64 45.33 -1.04 24.24
C ILE A 64 45.67 -1.59 22.85
N LYS A 65 46.91 -2.06 22.64
CA LYS A 65 47.31 -2.57 21.31
C LYS A 65 46.71 -3.94 21.01
N GLY A 66 46.29 -4.69 22.03
CA GLY A 66 45.55 -5.93 21.86
C GLY A 66 44.05 -5.73 21.63
N GLY A 67 43.53 -4.49 21.66
CA GLY A 67 42.13 -4.22 21.38
C GLY A 67 41.17 -4.66 22.48
N PHE A 68 41.56 -4.57 23.76
CA PHE A 68 40.76 -4.99 24.92
C PHE A 68 40.20 -3.81 25.74
N ILE A 69 40.03 -2.62 25.15
CA ILE A 69 39.64 -1.42 25.89
C ILE A 69 38.25 -1.57 26.50
N ARG A 70 37.25 -2.01 25.73
CA ARG A 70 35.88 -2.23 26.20
C ARG A 70 35.82 -3.39 27.16
N VAL A 71 36.48 -4.50 26.86
CA VAL A 71 36.59 -5.66 27.76
C VAL A 71 37.13 -5.23 29.13
N PHE A 72 38.27 -4.53 29.14
CA PHE A 72 38.90 -4.06 30.38
C PHE A 72 38.03 -3.03 31.10
N SER A 73 37.34 -2.16 30.36
CA SER A 73 36.39 -1.19 30.93
C SER A 73 35.24 -1.89 31.65
N ILE A 74 34.63 -2.91 31.05
CA ILE A 74 33.54 -3.67 31.68
C ILE A 74 34.05 -4.35 32.94
N LEU A 75 35.23 -5.00 32.87
CA LEU A 75 35.85 -5.66 34.01
C LEU A 75 36.18 -4.69 35.15
N ALA A 76 36.75 -3.53 34.84
CA ALA A 76 37.03 -2.49 35.82
C ALA A 76 35.74 -1.98 36.48
N PHE A 77 34.66 -1.82 35.69
CA PHE A 77 33.38 -1.33 36.18
C PHE A 77 32.67 -2.32 37.11
N ILE A 78 32.71 -3.62 36.82
CA ILE A 78 32.17 -4.66 37.72
C ILE A 78 33.09 -4.93 38.92
N GLY A 79 34.27 -4.30 38.96
CA GLY A 79 35.26 -4.45 40.04
C GLY A 79 36.11 -5.72 39.93
N GLN A 80 36.24 -6.30 38.73
CA GLN A 80 36.99 -7.52 38.46
C GLN A 80 38.06 -7.35 37.34
N PRO A 81 38.89 -6.27 37.34
CA PRO A 81 39.90 -6.05 36.30
C PRO A 81 40.96 -7.17 36.21
N GLN A 82 41.16 -7.96 37.26
CA GLN A 82 42.09 -9.09 37.27
C GLN A 82 41.69 -10.24 36.34
N GLU A 83 40.41 -10.32 35.97
CA GLU A 83 39.90 -11.39 35.12
C GLU A 83 40.22 -11.18 33.62
N ILE A 84 40.92 -10.08 33.27
CA ILE A 84 41.35 -9.77 31.89
C ILE A 84 42.17 -10.92 31.28
N GLY A 85 42.90 -11.68 32.11
CA GLY A 85 43.64 -12.87 31.70
C GLY A 85 42.75 -13.93 31.02
N ARG A 86 41.48 -14.04 31.42
CA ARG A 86 40.51 -14.96 30.81
C ARG A 86 40.15 -14.54 29.40
N PHE A 87 40.14 -13.25 29.10
CA PHE A 87 39.82 -12.76 27.75
C PHE A 87 41.05 -12.82 26.85
N THR A 88 42.21 -12.37 27.33
CA THR A 88 43.45 -12.38 26.55
C THR A 88 43.91 -13.79 26.19
N ARG A 89 43.71 -14.77 27.08
CA ARG A 89 44.10 -16.17 26.83
C ARG A 89 43.39 -16.78 25.62
N TYR A 90 42.17 -16.33 25.35
CA TYR A 90 41.33 -16.85 24.27
C TYR A 90 41.08 -15.83 23.16
N ASN A 91 41.83 -14.72 23.16
CA ASN A 91 41.70 -13.62 22.21
C ASN A 91 40.26 -13.08 22.07
N LEU A 92 39.53 -13.01 23.19
CA LEU A 92 38.21 -12.40 23.28
C LEU A 92 38.37 -10.89 23.48
N ASP A 93 38.80 -10.21 22.41
CA ASP A 93 39.00 -8.76 22.36
C ASP A 93 37.69 -7.99 22.10
N ASP A 94 37.76 -6.67 21.96
CA ASP A 94 36.62 -5.79 21.75
C ASP A 94 35.86 -6.11 20.44
N GLN A 95 36.50 -6.73 19.44
CA GLN A 95 35.83 -7.12 18.19
C GLN A 95 34.85 -8.28 18.39
N HIS A 96 35.00 -9.04 19.48
CA HIS A 96 34.12 -10.15 19.85
C HIS A 96 32.95 -9.71 20.73
N LEU A 97 32.88 -8.43 21.10
CA LEU A 97 31.77 -7.88 21.88
C LEU A 97 30.61 -7.38 20.99
N PRO A 98 29.37 -7.39 21.50
CA PRO A 98 28.95 -7.96 22.79
C PRO A 98 28.84 -9.48 22.73
N LEU A 99 29.10 -10.13 23.87
CA LEU A 99 28.89 -11.57 24.05
C LEU A 99 27.40 -11.86 24.12
N THR A 100 26.85 -12.55 23.12
CA THR A 100 25.44 -12.96 23.08
C THR A 100 25.20 -14.30 23.77
N THR A 101 26.24 -15.13 23.88
CA THR A 101 26.20 -16.44 24.53
C THR A 101 27.40 -16.60 25.46
N ARG A 102 27.27 -17.49 26.45
CA ARG A 102 28.36 -17.81 27.37
C ARG A 102 29.49 -18.51 26.59
N PRO A 103 30.74 -18.00 26.62
CA PRO A 103 31.86 -18.70 26.00
C PRO A 103 31.96 -20.13 26.55
N GLY A 104 32.03 -21.13 25.67
CA GLY A 104 31.99 -22.54 26.08
C GLY A 104 33.10 -22.93 27.07
N MET A 105 34.27 -22.30 26.92
CA MET A 105 35.42 -22.39 27.84
C MET A 105 35.15 -21.87 29.26
N TRP A 106 34.01 -21.23 29.52
CA TRP A 106 33.58 -20.77 30.85
C TRP A 106 32.44 -21.62 31.43
N LEU A 107 32.03 -22.70 30.75
CA LEU A 107 30.99 -23.63 31.23
C LEU A 107 31.46 -24.52 32.38
N GLU A 108 32.78 -24.69 32.55
CA GLU A 108 33.40 -25.49 33.62
C GLU A 108 33.69 -24.66 34.90
N ASN A 109 33.24 -23.41 34.95
CA ASN A 109 33.55 -22.51 36.06
C ASN A 109 32.83 -22.93 37.36
N PRO A 110 33.43 -22.62 38.53
CA PRO A 110 32.86 -22.99 39.83
C PRO A 110 31.45 -22.40 40.03
N PRO A 111 30.57 -23.04 40.83
CA PRO A 111 29.14 -22.69 40.96
C PRO A 111 28.83 -21.24 41.37
N ASN A 112 29.82 -20.52 41.93
CA ASN A 112 29.68 -19.14 42.41
C ASN A 112 30.36 -18.10 41.50
N ASP A 113 30.88 -18.50 40.33
CA ASP A 113 31.48 -17.58 39.38
C ASP A 113 30.40 -16.77 38.65
N ARG A 114 30.19 -15.54 39.10
CA ARG A 114 29.24 -14.57 38.54
C ARG A 114 29.86 -13.66 37.48
N LEU A 115 31.13 -13.87 37.11
CA LEU A 115 31.84 -12.98 36.19
C LEU A 115 31.08 -12.82 34.88
N TYR A 116 30.60 -13.91 34.30
CA TYR A 116 29.86 -13.86 33.04
C TYR A 116 28.55 -13.10 33.20
N GLU A 117 27.79 -13.37 34.25
CA GLU A 117 26.49 -12.79 34.53
C GLU A 117 26.61 -11.27 34.75
N ASP A 118 27.60 -10.83 35.52
CA ASP A 118 27.88 -9.41 35.75
C ASP A 118 28.41 -8.74 34.48
N PHE A 119 29.35 -9.37 33.77
CA PHE A 119 29.88 -8.85 32.51
C PHE A 119 28.77 -8.71 31.46
N TYR A 120 27.95 -9.75 31.29
CA TYR A 120 26.83 -9.77 30.36
C TYR A 120 25.79 -8.71 30.70
N LYS A 121 25.54 -8.45 31.99
CA LYS A 121 24.62 -7.41 32.45
C LYS A 121 25.10 -6.02 32.06
N TYR A 122 26.40 -5.71 32.22
CA TYR A 122 26.92 -4.35 32.05
C TYR A 122 27.56 -4.06 30.69
N GLN A 123 27.87 -5.08 29.87
CA GLN A 123 28.54 -4.89 28.58
C GLN A 123 27.82 -3.93 27.64
N TRP A 124 26.49 -3.90 27.67
CA TRP A 124 25.67 -3.13 26.72
C TRP A 124 25.95 -1.63 26.78
N ARG A 125 26.26 -1.11 27.97
CA ARG A 125 26.67 0.29 28.17
C ARG A 125 28.00 0.63 27.50
N PHE A 126 28.86 -0.36 27.29
CA PHE A 126 30.18 -0.18 26.68
C PHE A 126 30.21 -0.59 25.20
N CYS A 127 29.11 -1.17 24.71
CA CYS A 127 29.01 -1.72 23.36
C CYS A 127 27.76 -1.16 22.65
N PRO A 128 27.68 0.16 22.41
CA PRO A 128 26.61 0.71 21.59
C PRO A 128 26.72 0.19 20.14
N LEU A 129 25.60 0.21 19.40
CA LEU A 129 25.60 -0.21 18.00
C LEU A 129 26.43 0.75 17.13
N GLU A 130 27.45 0.22 16.46
CA GLU A 130 28.20 0.93 15.42
C GLU A 130 27.56 0.73 14.05
N PHE A 131 27.12 1.82 13.43
CA PHE A 131 26.63 1.85 12.07
C PHE A 131 27.83 1.97 11.11
N GLY A 132 27.89 1.19 10.02
CA GLY A 132 28.85 1.42 8.93
C GLY A 132 29.98 0.38 8.74
N ASN A 133 30.02 -0.69 9.52
CA ASN A 133 30.92 -1.84 9.26
C ASN A 133 30.34 -2.79 8.18
N GLY A 134 30.12 -2.26 6.98
CA GLY A 134 29.53 -2.99 5.85
C GLY A 134 28.00 -2.84 5.78
N PHE A 135 27.42 -3.31 4.67
CA PHE A 135 25.97 -3.33 4.50
C PHE A 135 25.37 -4.34 5.48
N ILE A 136 24.58 -3.85 6.43
CA ILE A 136 23.85 -4.71 7.37
C ILE A 136 22.60 -5.18 6.64
N HIS A 137 22.42 -6.48 6.42
CA HIS A 137 21.24 -7.01 5.75
C HIS A 137 20.42 -7.87 6.71
N LYS A 138 19.24 -7.38 7.10
CA LYS A 138 18.28 -8.07 7.98
C LYS A 138 18.93 -8.64 9.25
N ARG A 139 19.92 -7.93 9.81
CA ARG A 139 20.66 -8.40 10.98
C ARG A 139 19.77 -8.41 12.20
N GLU A 140 19.66 -9.54 12.87
CA GLU A 140 19.04 -9.59 14.18
C GLU A 140 20.01 -9.01 15.22
N ILE A 141 19.54 -8.03 15.99
CA ILE A 141 20.33 -7.42 17.07
C ILE A 141 19.67 -7.69 18.44
N PRO A 142 20.47 -7.93 19.49
CA PRO A 142 19.94 -8.23 20.81
C PRO A 142 19.05 -7.09 21.35
N PRO A 143 18.01 -7.40 22.13
CA PRO A 143 17.16 -6.38 22.75
C PRO A 143 17.88 -5.37 23.63
N GLN A 144 18.98 -5.78 24.26
CA GLN A 144 19.79 -4.95 25.16
C GLN A 144 20.77 -4.05 24.40
N MET A 145 20.95 -4.28 23.09
CA MET A 145 21.82 -3.45 22.27
C MET A 145 21.27 -2.02 22.25
N ILE A 146 22.11 -1.08 22.67
CA ILE A 146 21.77 0.34 22.71
C ILE A 146 22.01 0.94 21.32
N LEU A 147 20.98 1.52 20.74
CA LEU A 147 21.04 2.32 19.52
C LEU A 147 21.49 3.74 19.90
N PRO A 148 22.68 4.20 19.43
CA PRO A 148 23.19 5.54 19.71
C PRO A 148 22.52 6.57 18.78
N ILE A 149 21.21 6.71 18.91
CA ILE A 149 20.36 7.50 18.02
C ILE A 149 19.45 8.46 18.78
N GLN A 150 19.00 9.49 18.09
CA GLN A 150 17.94 10.39 18.52
C GLN A 150 16.89 10.51 17.40
N TYR A 151 15.62 10.26 17.73
CA TYR A 151 14.50 10.56 16.84
C TYR A 151 14.30 12.09 16.80
N GLU A 152 14.34 12.69 15.61
CA GLU A 152 14.15 14.13 15.42
C GLU A 152 12.73 14.47 14.97
N GLU A 153 12.29 13.86 13.86
CA GLU A 153 11.04 14.22 13.19
C GLU A 153 10.35 12.98 12.65
N ARG A 154 9.04 12.83 12.93
CA ARG A 154 8.22 11.83 12.27
C ARG A 154 7.85 12.31 10.87
N LEU A 155 8.24 11.56 9.85
CA LEU A 155 7.99 11.92 8.45
C LEU A 155 6.68 11.32 7.91
N SER A 156 6.12 10.28 8.55
CA SER A 156 4.79 9.75 8.20
C SER A 156 3.65 10.60 8.77
N ARG A 157 2.70 11.02 7.92
CA ARG A 157 1.66 12.02 8.26
C ARG A 157 0.24 11.46 8.47
N ASN A 158 -0.04 10.19 8.11
CA ASN A 158 -1.40 9.62 8.16
C ASN A 158 -1.52 8.39 9.07
N VAL A 159 -2.68 8.23 9.71
CA VAL A 159 -3.02 7.08 10.58
C VAL A 159 -2.99 5.74 9.83
N ALA A 160 -3.35 5.72 8.54
CA ALA A 160 -3.25 4.51 7.71
C ALA A 160 -1.80 4.03 7.44
N ASP A 161 -0.78 4.87 7.67
CA ASP A 161 0.64 4.47 7.55
C ASP A 161 1.11 3.65 8.78
N GLU A 162 0.39 3.74 9.89
CA GLU A 162 0.76 3.10 11.17
C GLU A 162 0.64 1.58 11.13
N ASN A 163 -0.28 1.07 10.31
CA ASN A 163 -0.49 -0.37 10.17
C ASN A 163 0.61 -1.09 9.41
N VAL A 164 1.55 -0.36 8.76
CA VAL A 164 2.56 -1.01 7.94
C VAL A 164 3.99 -0.53 8.12
N ALA A 165 4.29 0.77 8.08
CA ALA A 165 5.65 1.26 8.33
C ALA A 165 5.66 2.74 8.77
N ILE A 166 6.37 3.03 9.85
CA ILE A 166 6.55 4.38 10.38
C ILE A 166 7.91 4.92 9.92
N VAL A 167 7.93 6.14 9.37
CA VAL A 167 9.16 6.75 8.83
C VAL A 167 9.61 7.89 9.74
N TRP A 168 10.87 7.85 10.15
CA TRP A 168 11.48 8.78 11.08
C TRP A 168 12.77 9.36 10.55
N LYS A 169 12.94 10.68 10.68
CA LYS A 169 14.25 11.32 10.63
C LYS A 169 14.99 11.04 11.93
N VAL A 170 16.20 10.49 11.81
CA VAL A 170 17.01 10.03 12.95
C VAL A 170 18.42 10.60 12.86
N LYS A 171 18.95 11.05 13.98
CA LYS A 171 20.36 11.44 14.13
C LYS A 171 21.12 10.34 14.85
N ILE A 172 22.17 9.83 14.23
CA ILE A 172 23.12 8.88 14.81
C ILE A 172 24.26 9.69 15.45
N ASN A 173 24.76 9.22 16.60
CA ASN A 173 25.95 9.76 17.23
C ASN A 173 27.14 9.75 16.24
N ASP A 174 27.90 10.86 16.19
CA ASP A 174 28.95 11.04 15.19
C ASP A 174 30.10 10.02 15.27
N GLU A 175 30.38 9.46 16.44
CA GLU A 175 31.39 8.39 16.60
C GLU A 175 30.83 7.01 16.24
N CYS A 176 29.51 6.82 16.29
CA CYS A 176 28.87 5.55 15.98
C CYS A 176 28.33 5.45 14.55
N LYS A 177 28.40 6.51 13.73
CA LYS A 177 27.83 6.54 12.37
C LYS A 177 28.68 5.80 11.32
N GLY A 178 29.95 5.51 11.62
CA GLY A 178 30.91 4.89 10.71
C GLY A 178 30.98 5.60 9.36
N LYS A 179 30.69 4.88 8.27
CA LYS A 179 30.76 5.41 6.89
C LYS A 179 29.55 6.26 6.46
N ILE A 180 28.59 6.50 7.35
CA ILE A 180 27.42 7.33 7.04
C ILE A 180 27.86 8.82 7.05
N PRO A 181 27.72 9.57 5.95
CA PRO A 181 28.37 10.88 5.81
C PRO A 181 27.91 11.95 6.81
N THR A 182 26.60 12.14 6.95
CA THR A 182 26.01 13.25 7.73
C THR A 182 25.63 12.85 9.15
N GLY A 183 25.60 11.55 9.45
CA GLY A 183 24.99 10.98 10.66
C GLY A 183 23.47 11.16 10.74
N THR A 184 22.85 11.88 9.81
CA THR A 184 21.40 12.05 9.72
C THR A 184 20.86 11.08 8.67
N VAL A 185 19.94 10.22 9.08
CA VAL A 185 19.38 9.14 8.28
C VAL A 185 17.86 9.11 8.43
N VAL A 186 17.23 8.24 7.64
CA VAL A 186 15.83 7.89 7.82
C VAL A 186 15.71 6.45 8.26
N PHE A 187 14.93 6.23 9.31
CA PHE A 187 14.52 4.91 9.75
C PHE A 187 13.11 4.65 9.24
N LYS A 188 12.96 3.58 8.44
CA LYS A 188 11.66 3.03 8.07
C LYS A 188 11.41 1.79 8.92
N VAL A 189 10.47 1.91 9.86
CA VAL A 189 10.26 0.95 10.95
C VAL A 189 8.95 0.20 10.74
N TYR A 190 9.01 -1.12 10.68
CA TYR A 190 7.89 -2.05 10.54
C TYR A 190 7.67 -2.72 11.90
N GLN A 191 6.50 -2.51 12.50
CA GLN A 191 6.22 -2.92 13.89
C GLN A 191 5.21 -4.09 13.98
N THR A 192 4.50 -4.40 12.89
CA THR A 192 3.48 -5.45 12.86
C THR A 192 4.02 -6.71 12.18
N GLU A 193 3.53 -7.88 12.60
CA GLU A 193 3.93 -9.15 11.98
C GLU A 193 3.41 -9.26 10.53
N ALA A 194 2.23 -8.70 10.25
CA ALA A 194 1.71 -8.56 8.89
C ALA A 194 2.63 -7.76 7.96
N ALA A 195 3.49 -6.91 8.52
CA ALA A 195 4.46 -6.12 7.75
C ALA A 195 5.86 -6.75 7.65
N SER A 196 6.05 -7.95 8.22
CA SER A 196 7.32 -8.70 8.19
C SER A 196 7.75 -9.03 6.77
N GLU A 197 6.83 -9.55 5.95
CA GLU A 197 7.10 -9.87 4.55
C GLU A 197 7.46 -8.60 3.77
N LEU A 198 6.75 -7.50 4.02
CA LEU A 198 7.02 -6.21 3.37
C LEU A 198 8.40 -5.64 3.71
N PHE A 199 8.87 -5.81 4.94
CA PHE A 199 10.24 -5.50 5.33
C PHE A 199 11.23 -6.39 4.58
N SER A 200 10.99 -7.71 4.58
CA SER A 200 11.89 -8.70 4.00
C SER A 200 12.11 -8.41 2.50
N THR A 201 11.01 -8.26 1.77
CA THR A 201 10.95 -7.94 0.35
C THR A 201 11.68 -6.64 0.01
N GLU A 202 11.53 -5.60 0.83
CA GLU A 202 12.13 -4.29 0.59
C GLU A 202 13.63 -4.28 0.92
N ALA A 203 14.03 -4.90 2.03
CA ALA A 203 15.44 -5.03 2.40
C ALA A 203 16.24 -5.86 1.38
N ASP A 204 15.62 -6.89 0.78
CA ASP A 204 16.22 -7.67 -0.31
C ASP A 204 16.44 -6.82 -1.55
N ALA A 205 15.47 -5.99 -1.91
CA ALA A 205 15.62 -5.13 -3.08
C ALA A 205 16.85 -4.21 -2.94
N TYR A 206 17.05 -3.59 -1.79
CA TYR A 206 18.22 -2.74 -1.54
C TYR A 206 19.55 -3.49 -1.60
N SER A 207 19.60 -4.75 -1.18
CA SER A 207 20.85 -5.52 -1.15
C SER A 207 21.36 -5.89 -2.54
N LYS A 208 20.52 -5.81 -3.58
CA LYS A 208 20.87 -6.17 -4.96
C LYS A 208 21.23 -5.00 -5.87
N PHE A 209 21.07 -3.75 -5.44
CA PHE A 209 21.50 -2.61 -6.24
C PHE A 209 23.03 -2.53 -6.33
N PRO A 210 23.62 -2.48 -7.54
CA PRO A 210 25.06 -2.26 -7.69
C PRO A 210 25.47 -0.85 -7.21
N GLU A 211 26.73 -0.66 -6.84
CA GLU A 211 27.18 0.59 -6.19
C GLU A 211 26.96 1.87 -7.04
N ASP A 212 27.10 1.77 -8.37
CA ASP A 212 26.92 2.89 -9.28
C ASP A 212 25.49 3.46 -9.30
N TYR A 213 24.52 2.72 -8.76
CA TYR A 213 23.09 2.99 -8.81
C TYR A 213 22.64 3.91 -7.67
N TRP A 214 23.42 3.99 -6.59
CA TRP A 214 23.18 4.90 -5.47
C TRP A 214 23.33 6.38 -5.84
N ASN A 215 23.77 6.68 -7.07
CA ASN A 215 23.75 8.04 -7.61
C ASN A 215 22.34 8.50 -8.00
N TYR A 216 21.37 7.59 -8.11
CA TYR A 216 20.04 7.87 -8.65
C TYR A 216 18.89 7.39 -7.76
N ILE A 217 19.17 6.66 -6.69
CA ILE A 217 18.21 6.19 -5.69
C ILE A 217 18.82 6.46 -4.31
N VAL A 218 17.97 6.78 -3.33
CA VAL A 218 18.37 6.92 -1.92
C VAL A 218 19.25 5.76 -1.50
N LYS A 219 20.43 6.08 -0.96
CA LYS A 219 21.34 5.05 -0.49
C LYS A 219 20.77 4.30 0.71
N CYS A 220 20.76 2.98 0.65
CA CYS A 220 20.47 2.14 1.80
C CYS A 220 21.76 1.84 2.57
N TYR A 221 21.79 2.18 3.86
CA TYR A 221 22.93 1.91 4.74
C TYR A 221 22.82 0.55 5.43
N GLY A 222 21.63 -0.06 5.46
CA GLY A 222 21.40 -1.41 5.95
C GLY A 222 20.01 -1.61 6.54
N SER A 223 19.77 -2.78 7.13
CA SER A 223 18.54 -3.16 7.80
C SER A 223 18.80 -4.11 8.96
N PHE A 224 17.99 -4.00 10.02
CA PHE A 224 18.11 -4.82 11.23
C PHE A 224 16.75 -5.12 11.86
N GLU A 225 16.68 -6.12 12.73
CA GLU A 225 15.52 -6.48 13.54
C GLU A 225 15.88 -6.47 15.03
N GLN A 226 15.04 -5.82 15.85
CA GLN A 226 15.18 -5.77 17.31
C GLN A 226 13.80 -5.84 17.97
N LYS A 227 13.58 -6.79 18.89
CA LYS A 227 12.28 -7.01 19.56
C LYS A 227 11.07 -6.97 18.59
N LYS A 228 11.18 -7.67 17.45
CA LYS A 228 10.16 -7.73 16.37
C LYS A 228 9.92 -6.42 15.60
N LYS A 229 10.67 -5.36 15.90
CA LYS A 229 10.72 -4.15 15.09
C LYS A 229 11.78 -4.32 14.03
N ARG A 230 11.38 -4.17 12.76
CA ARG A 230 12.25 -4.33 11.62
C ARG A 230 12.52 -2.96 11.04
N THR A 231 13.77 -2.60 10.83
CA THR A 231 14.17 -1.24 10.46
C THR A 231 15.04 -1.26 9.22
N ILE A 232 14.73 -0.42 8.24
CA ILE A 232 15.59 -0.11 7.10
C ILE A 232 16.18 1.29 7.30
N ILE A 233 17.49 1.43 7.13
CA ILE A 233 18.25 2.66 7.31
C ILE A 233 18.56 3.25 5.93
N LEU A 234 18.04 4.44 5.67
CA LEU A 234 18.08 5.10 4.38
C LEU A 234 18.77 6.48 4.49
N GLU A 235 19.34 6.95 3.38
CA GLU A 235 19.88 8.30 3.24
C GLU A 235 18.79 9.35 3.43
N TYR A 236 19.08 10.33 4.29
CA TYR A 236 18.22 11.49 4.47
C TYR A 236 18.40 12.48 3.33
N ALA A 237 17.28 12.90 2.73
CA ALA A 237 17.21 13.88 1.66
C ALA A 237 16.78 15.26 2.19
N PRO A 238 17.70 16.19 2.49
CA PRO A 238 17.35 17.49 3.06
C PRO A 238 16.67 18.42 2.06
N GLY A 239 16.85 18.18 0.76
CA GLY A 239 16.19 18.94 -0.29
C GLY A 239 14.67 18.75 -0.35
N GLY A 240 14.13 17.86 0.49
CA GLY A 240 12.72 17.53 0.54
C GLY A 240 12.31 16.66 -0.63
N THR A 241 10.99 16.54 -0.80
CA THR A 241 10.46 15.90 -1.99
C THR A 241 10.75 16.79 -3.21
N LEU A 242 10.74 16.17 -4.37
CA LEU A 242 10.74 16.90 -5.62
C LEU A 242 9.62 17.92 -5.67
N LEU A 243 8.44 17.57 -5.17
CA LEU A 243 7.33 18.50 -5.03
C LEU A 243 7.75 19.75 -4.25
N ASP A 244 8.38 19.58 -3.08
CA ASP A 244 8.96 20.68 -2.31
C ASP A 244 9.95 21.52 -3.15
N PHE A 245 10.74 20.88 -4.01
CA PHE A 245 11.66 21.58 -4.90
C PHE A 245 10.91 22.47 -5.92
N PHE A 246 9.84 22.02 -6.57
CA PHE A 246 9.08 22.87 -7.51
C PHE A 246 8.31 23.97 -6.83
N GLU A 247 7.85 23.74 -5.61
CA GLU A 247 7.15 24.76 -4.84
C GLU A 247 8.10 25.85 -4.33
N LYS A 248 9.31 25.46 -3.89
CA LYS A 248 10.25 26.38 -3.21
C LYS A 248 11.28 26.99 -4.15
N LYS A 249 11.62 26.33 -5.26
CA LYS A 249 12.67 26.79 -6.18
C LYS A 249 12.07 27.45 -7.41
N ARG A 250 12.71 28.52 -7.88
CA ARG A 250 12.33 29.20 -9.13
C ARG A 250 12.59 28.31 -10.33
N ALA A 251 11.79 28.47 -11.38
CA ALA A 251 12.05 27.83 -12.66
C ALA A 251 13.43 28.24 -13.23
N PRO A 252 14.15 27.32 -13.90
CA PRO A 252 15.35 27.63 -14.68
C PRO A 252 15.07 28.73 -15.71
N ARG A 253 15.99 29.69 -15.87
CA ARG A 253 15.79 30.84 -16.78
C ARG A 253 16.81 30.94 -17.90
N ASP A 254 18.02 30.42 -17.69
CA ASP A 254 19.07 30.43 -18.70
C ASP A 254 19.36 29.02 -19.24
N GLU A 255 20.06 28.98 -20.36
CA GLU A 255 20.38 27.75 -21.09
C GLU A 255 21.15 26.74 -20.24
N ARG A 256 22.05 27.22 -19.35
CA ARG A 256 22.84 26.35 -18.49
C ARG A 256 21.96 25.73 -17.41
N GLU A 257 21.12 26.53 -16.75
CA GLU A 257 20.17 26.04 -15.76
C GLU A 257 19.17 25.03 -16.36
N LEU A 258 18.66 25.31 -17.57
CA LEU A 258 17.77 24.41 -18.29
C LEU A 258 18.47 23.09 -18.64
N ASN A 259 19.69 23.15 -19.17
CA ASN A 259 20.47 21.97 -19.52
C ASN A 259 20.76 21.10 -18.29
N MET A 260 21.17 21.71 -17.17
CA MET A 260 21.39 21.00 -15.91
C MET A 260 20.11 20.33 -15.40
N PHE A 261 19.01 21.08 -15.38
CA PHE A 261 17.71 20.58 -14.92
C PHE A 261 17.25 19.35 -15.71
N TRP A 262 17.25 19.43 -17.04
CA TRP A 262 16.81 18.33 -17.89
C TRP A 262 17.79 17.15 -17.86
N THR A 263 19.10 17.41 -17.78
CA THR A 263 20.11 16.35 -17.64
C THR A 263 19.87 15.54 -16.37
N GLU A 264 19.72 16.21 -15.23
CA GLU A 264 19.51 15.51 -13.95
C GLU A 264 18.12 14.86 -13.90
N LEU A 265 17.08 15.47 -14.49
CA LEU A 265 15.75 14.88 -14.57
C LEU A 265 15.73 13.60 -15.42
N LEU A 266 16.39 13.59 -16.58
CA LEU A 266 16.42 12.43 -17.47
C LEU A 266 17.24 11.28 -16.89
N ARG A 267 18.24 11.55 -16.04
CA ARG A 267 18.99 10.49 -15.34
C ARG A 267 18.11 9.67 -14.39
N LEU A 268 16.99 10.21 -13.95
CA LEU A 268 16.02 9.51 -13.11
C LEU A 268 15.22 8.46 -13.91
N LEU A 269 15.02 8.71 -15.21
CA LEU A 269 14.42 7.71 -16.10
C LEU A 269 15.32 6.49 -16.24
N ASN A 270 16.65 6.67 -16.21
CA ASN A 270 17.58 5.54 -16.17
C ASN A 270 17.40 4.74 -14.89
N ALA A 271 17.25 5.38 -13.73
CA ALA A 271 17.00 4.68 -12.47
C ALA A 271 15.69 3.88 -12.49
N LEU A 272 14.61 4.48 -13.01
CA LEU A 272 13.32 3.80 -13.18
C LEU A 272 13.40 2.63 -14.17
N TYR A 273 14.05 2.84 -15.31
CA TYR A 273 14.32 1.79 -16.29
C TYR A 273 15.11 0.64 -15.66
N LEU A 274 16.10 0.93 -14.83
CA LEU A 274 16.93 -0.08 -14.18
C LEU A 274 16.18 -0.85 -13.10
N ILE A 275 15.35 -0.18 -12.29
CA ILE A 275 14.41 -0.85 -11.37
C ILE A 275 13.49 -1.81 -12.16
N HIS A 276 13.02 -1.37 -13.33
CA HIS A 276 12.17 -2.16 -14.22
C HIS A 276 12.92 -3.33 -14.90
N GLU A 277 14.14 -3.14 -15.39
CA GLU A 277 14.94 -4.19 -16.05
C GLU A 277 15.44 -5.26 -15.07
N MET A 278 15.79 -4.88 -13.84
CA MET A 278 16.08 -5.86 -12.77
C MET A 278 14.86 -6.71 -12.38
N SER A 279 13.66 -6.34 -12.85
CA SER A 279 12.43 -7.11 -12.71
C SER A 279 12.24 -8.16 -13.82
N ARG A 280 13.17 -8.28 -14.78
CA ARG A 280 13.10 -9.29 -15.85
C ARG A 280 13.67 -10.65 -15.38
N PRO A 281 13.12 -11.76 -15.87
CA PRO A 281 13.10 -13.01 -15.12
C PRO A 281 14.39 -13.84 -15.26
N THR A 282 15.03 -14.13 -14.14
CA THR A 282 15.70 -15.44 -13.93
C THR A 282 15.17 -16.19 -12.71
N ASP A 283 14.44 -15.55 -11.78
CA ASP A 283 13.68 -16.22 -10.72
C ASP A 283 12.56 -15.28 -10.19
N VAL A 284 11.28 -15.64 -10.38
CA VAL A 284 10.18 -14.69 -10.57
C VAL A 284 9.04 -14.90 -9.60
N SER A 285 8.88 -13.99 -8.64
CA SER A 285 7.58 -13.57 -8.11
C SER A 285 7.74 -12.44 -7.09
N THR A 286 8.65 -12.60 -6.14
CA THR A 286 8.90 -11.62 -5.06
C THR A 286 9.60 -10.35 -5.57
N TRP A 287 10.56 -10.50 -6.49
CA TRP A 287 11.40 -9.40 -7.01
C TRP A 287 10.65 -8.36 -7.83
N VAL A 288 9.77 -8.82 -8.71
CA VAL A 288 8.94 -7.96 -9.57
C VAL A 288 8.00 -7.10 -8.72
N LEU A 289 7.47 -7.67 -7.63
CA LEU A 289 6.66 -6.93 -6.66
C LEU A 289 7.50 -5.91 -5.89
N SER A 290 8.73 -6.24 -5.47
CA SER A 290 9.63 -5.31 -4.78
C SER A 290 10.01 -4.08 -5.62
N ALA A 291 10.38 -4.32 -6.88
CA ALA A 291 10.78 -3.28 -7.81
C ALA A 291 9.59 -2.39 -8.23
N LYS A 292 8.42 -2.99 -8.47
CA LYS A 292 7.17 -2.24 -8.67
C LYS A 292 6.79 -1.41 -7.44
N LYS A 293 7.05 -1.90 -6.23
CA LYS A 293 6.82 -1.17 -4.97
C LYS A 293 7.78 0.02 -4.84
N ILE A 294 9.06 -0.15 -5.17
CA ILE A 294 10.06 0.93 -5.23
C ILE A 294 9.73 1.98 -6.29
N ALA A 295 9.29 1.55 -7.49
CA ALA A 295 8.93 2.42 -8.60
C ALA A 295 7.55 3.08 -8.46
N GLY A 296 6.65 2.50 -7.65
CA GLY A 296 5.29 2.98 -7.37
C GLY A 296 5.21 4.08 -6.31
N ASP A 297 6.34 4.60 -5.84
CA ASP A 297 6.42 5.63 -4.81
C ASP A 297 5.92 6.99 -5.34
N LYS A 298 4.77 7.45 -4.87
CA LYS A 298 4.16 8.73 -5.30
C LYS A 298 4.95 9.99 -4.89
N ASN A 299 6.10 9.82 -4.23
CA ASN A 299 7.07 10.86 -3.88
C ASN A 299 8.46 10.53 -4.44
N ALA A 300 8.53 9.85 -5.58
CA ALA A 300 9.73 9.21 -6.12
C ALA A 300 10.90 10.12 -6.51
N LEU A 301 11.02 11.39 -6.09
CA LEU A 301 12.24 12.17 -6.32
C LEU A 301 12.63 13.09 -5.15
N ALA A 302 13.92 13.23 -4.87
CA ALA A 302 14.56 13.98 -3.79
C ALA A 302 15.85 14.62 -4.30
N MET A 303 16.23 15.76 -3.72
CA MET A 303 17.45 16.48 -4.07
C MET A 303 18.58 16.17 -3.09
N ALA A 304 19.77 15.91 -3.62
CA ALA A 304 20.96 15.65 -2.84
C ALA A 304 21.46 16.87 -2.08
N ASN A 305 22.31 16.58 -1.11
CA ASN A 305 22.89 17.53 -0.16
C ASN A 305 23.69 18.68 -0.82
N ASP A 306 24.15 18.49 -2.06
CA ASP A 306 24.89 19.48 -2.85
C ASP A 306 23.97 20.45 -3.63
N GLY A 307 22.66 20.25 -3.60
CA GLY A 307 21.67 21.06 -4.31
C GLY A 307 21.65 20.87 -5.83
N ASN A 308 22.43 19.93 -6.38
CA ASN A 308 22.63 19.75 -7.82
C ASN A 308 22.29 18.36 -8.35
N ARG A 309 22.04 17.36 -7.49
CA ARG A 309 21.66 16.00 -7.94
C ARG A 309 20.23 15.66 -7.56
N MET A 310 19.51 15.02 -8.49
CA MET A 310 18.19 14.43 -8.26
C MET A 310 18.31 12.90 -8.12
N TYR A 311 17.58 12.29 -7.19
CA TYR A 311 17.48 10.83 -7.04
C TYR A 311 16.10 10.40 -6.56
N ILE A 312 15.80 9.10 -6.61
CA ILE A 312 14.53 8.51 -6.17
C ILE A 312 14.56 8.20 -4.66
N PRO A 313 13.79 8.89 -3.81
CA PRO A 313 13.56 8.53 -2.44
C PRO A 313 12.41 7.53 -2.39
N THR A 314 12.80 6.35 -1.96
CA THR A 314 11.96 5.18 -1.78
C THR A 314 11.25 5.25 -0.41
N TYR A 315 10.44 6.29 -0.24
CA TYR A 315 9.60 6.48 0.95
C TYR A 315 8.12 6.36 0.58
N ARG A 316 7.57 5.14 0.49
CA ARG A 316 6.11 4.95 0.53
C ARG A 316 5.60 3.91 1.54
N ARG A 317 4.46 4.33 2.10
CA ARG A 317 3.23 3.63 2.52
C ARG A 317 2.94 2.35 1.71
N PRO A 318 2.97 1.17 2.34
CA PRO A 318 2.47 -0.05 1.73
C PRO A 318 0.93 -0.09 1.72
N GLU A 319 0.35 -0.51 0.60
CA GLU A 319 -1.05 -0.91 0.48
C GLU A 319 -1.20 -2.31 1.09
N SER A 320 -2.30 -2.54 1.82
CA SER A 320 -2.62 -3.79 2.52
C SER A 320 -2.86 -4.93 1.54
N TYR A 321 -2.10 -6.02 1.68
CA TYR A 321 -2.36 -7.32 1.05
C TYR A 321 -3.06 -8.21 2.09
N GLU A 322 -4.26 -8.68 1.79
CA GLU A 322 -4.89 -9.77 2.53
C GLU A 322 -4.29 -11.11 2.08
N SER A 323 -3.93 -11.93 3.06
CA SER A 323 -3.44 -13.28 2.86
C SER A 323 -4.58 -14.22 2.48
N SER A 324 -4.46 -14.92 1.36
CA SER A 324 -5.23 -16.14 1.12
C SER A 324 -4.37 -17.19 0.42
N TYR A 325 -3.48 -17.85 1.15
CA TYR A 325 -3.05 -19.20 0.79
C TYR A 325 -3.02 -20.07 2.04
N GLY A 326 -4.07 -20.89 2.16
CA GLY A 326 -4.17 -21.95 3.15
C GLY A 326 -3.12 -23.02 2.92
N SER A 327 -2.71 -23.61 4.04
CA SER A 327 -1.85 -24.80 4.12
C SER A 327 -2.31 -25.92 3.19
N ALA A 328 -1.46 -26.34 2.27
CA ALA A 328 -1.52 -27.68 1.68
C ALA A 328 -0.35 -28.49 2.25
N LYS A 329 -0.66 -29.41 3.17
CA LYS A 329 0.28 -30.44 3.64
C LYS A 329 0.51 -31.41 2.48
N HIS A 330 1.76 -31.55 2.07
CA HIS A 330 2.22 -32.70 1.29
C HIS A 330 2.67 -33.80 2.26
N ASN A 331 2.18 -35.02 2.06
CA ASN A 331 2.93 -36.22 2.36
C ASN A 331 2.62 -37.28 1.27
N PRO A 332 3.59 -38.10 0.85
CA PRO A 332 3.56 -38.81 -0.43
C PRO A 332 3.13 -40.29 -0.33
N GLU A 333 2.85 -40.84 -1.53
CA GLU A 333 2.85 -42.26 -1.93
C GLU A 333 1.79 -43.23 -1.35
N VAL A 334 1.03 -43.89 -2.24
CA VAL A 334 1.11 -45.34 -2.55
C VAL A 334 0.15 -45.68 -3.72
N GLU A 335 0.64 -46.55 -4.60
CA GLU A 335 0.09 -47.05 -5.87
C GLU A 335 -1.17 -47.94 -5.78
N SER A 336 -1.76 -48.15 -6.97
CA SER A 336 -2.41 -49.36 -7.54
C SER A 336 -3.95 -49.41 -7.69
N GLN A 337 -4.37 -49.48 -8.96
CA GLN A 337 -5.70 -49.80 -9.51
C GLN A 337 -6.02 -51.32 -9.40
N PRO A 338 -7.06 -51.90 -10.06
CA PRO A 338 -8.41 -51.44 -10.51
C PRO A 338 -9.54 -52.39 -10.01
N ILE A 339 -10.83 -52.23 -10.43
CA ILE A 339 -11.72 -53.28 -11.03
C ILE A 339 -13.27 -53.02 -10.98
N TYR A 340 -13.88 -53.05 -12.18
CA TYR A 340 -15.22 -53.45 -12.74
C TYR A 340 -16.61 -52.86 -12.32
N ASP A 341 -17.31 -52.32 -13.35
CA ASP A 341 -18.66 -52.60 -13.96
C ASP A 341 -19.93 -52.73 -13.06
N GLU A 342 -20.89 -51.77 -13.09
CA GLU A 342 -22.16 -51.68 -13.88
C GLU A 342 -23.42 -52.12 -13.06
N PRO A 343 -24.71 -51.91 -13.47
CA PRO A 343 -25.49 -50.66 -13.66
C PRO A 343 -26.95 -50.73 -13.07
N ILE A 344 -27.83 -49.78 -13.48
CA ILE A 344 -29.33 -49.85 -13.63
C ILE A 344 -30.27 -49.25 -12.56
N GLN A 345 -30.96 -48.16 -12.98
CA GLN A 345 -32.43 -47.83 -12.98
C GLN A 345 -33.25 -47.92 -11.65
N GLN A 346 -34.41 -47.29 -11.42
CA GLN A 346 -35.45 -46.60 -12.20
C GLN A 346 -36.39 -45.86 -11.20
N ASP A 347 -37.18 -44.90 -11.72
CA ASP A 347 -38.55 -44.51 -11.31
C ASP A 347 -38.86 -44.02 -9.89
N ASP A 348 -39.35 -42.78 -9.75
CA ASP A 348 -40.81 -42.52 -9.74
C ASP A 348 -41.14 -41.02 -9.56
N VAL A 349 -41.97 -40.52 -10.48
CA VAL A 349 -42.65 -39.23 -10.46
C VAL A 349 -44.04 -39.42 -9.83
N PRO A 350 -44.55 -38.45 -9.07
CA PRO A 350 -45.95 -38.06 -9.30
C PRO A 350 -46.15 -36.55 -9.44
N GLN A 351 -46.82 -36.17 -10.53
CA GLN A 351 -47.35 -34.85 -10.81
C GLN A 351 -48.76 -34.64 -10.21
N PHE A 352 -49.12 -33.34 -10.16
CA PHE A 352 -50.45 -32.70 -10.20
C PHE A 352 -51.25 -32.53 -8.90
N LYS A 353 -51.45 -31.25 -8.51
CA LYS A 353 -52.65 -30.48 -8.92
C LYS A 353 -52.59 -29.00 -8.51
N THR A 354 -52.76 -28.16 -9.51
CA THR A 354 -53.09 -26.73 -9.46
C THR A 354 -54.54 -26.53 -9.01
N MET A 355 -54.84 -25.45 -8.26
CA MET A 355 -55.95 -24.51 -8.57
C MET A 355 -56.04 -23.35 -7.55
N THR A 356 -55.66 -22.16 -8.05
CA THR A 356 -56.40 -20.88 -8.07
C THR A 356 -56.98 -20.20 -6.81
N GLN A 357 -56.65 -18.90 -6.79
CA GLN A 357 -57.46 -17.70 -6.52
C GLN A 357 -57.27 -16.97 -5.17
N VAL A 358 -56.90 -15.71 -5.37
CA VAL A 358 -56.59 -14.61 -4.44
C VAL A 358 -57.79 -13.67 -4.40
N ASP A 359 -58.04 -13.03 -3.26
CA ASP A 359 -58.69 -11.71 -3.13
C ASP A 359 -58.47 -11.14 -1.70
N PRO A 360 -58.65 -9.81 -1.46
CA PRO A 360 -57.65 -8.91 -0.86
C PRO A 360 -57.81 -8.57 0.64
N PRO A 361 -56.88 -7.81 1.28
CA PRO A 361 -56.90 -7.54 2.71
C PRO A 361 -57.72 -6.30 3.12
N ASP A 362 -58.31 -6.38 4.32
CA ASP A 362 -59.06 -5.31 4.99
C ASP A 362 -58.18 -4.26 5.69
N PRO A 363 -58.68 -3.02 5.90
CA PRO A 363 -57.91 -1.84 6.33
C PRO A 363 -57.68 -1.72 7.85
N PRO A 364 -56.76 -0.85 8.31
CA PRO A 364 -56.35 -0.78 9.72
C PRO A 364 -57.25 0.12 10.57
N ILE A 365 -57.49 -0.28 11.82
CA ILE A 365 -58.16 0.54 12.86
C ILE A 365 -57.14 0.94 13.94
N PRO A 366 -57.15 2.20 14.43
CA PRO A 366 -56.06 2.78 15.21
C PRO A 366 -56.32 2.83 16.73
N CYS A 367 -55.27 3.25 17.44
CA CYS A 367 -55.24 4.06 18.67
C CYS A 367 -54.91 3.44 20.04
N LYS A 368 -53.82 4.01 20.61
CA LYS A 368 -53.72 4.64 21.95
C LYS A 368 -53.25 3.80 23.16
N SER A 369 -52.02 4.13 23.58
CA SER A 369 -51.58 4.57 24.92
C SER A 369 -52.30 4.02 26.17
N LYS A 370 -51.50 3.50 27.11
CA LYS A 370 -51.49 3.96 28.51
C LYS A 370 -50.31 3.37 29.32
N ASP A 371 -49.72 4.26 30.11
CA ASP A 371 -48.69 4.04 31.13
C ASP A 371 -49.16 3.12 32.28
N ASN A 372 -48.24 2.38 32.94
CA ASN A 372 -47.61 2.80 34.21
C ASN A 372 -46.88 1.67 34.97
N ARG A 373 -45.75 2.07 35.59
CA ARG A 373 -45.14 1.63 36.87
C ARG A 373 -44.62 0.19 37.00
N SER A 374 -43.31 -0.02 37.08
CA SER A 374 -42.37 0.23 38.21
C SER A 374 -42.15 -1.00 39.09
N SER A 375 -41.01 -1.67 38.90
CA SER A 375 -40.27 -2.31 39.98
C SER A 375 -38.76 -2.25 39.69
N ARG A 376 -38.05 -1.49 40.54
CA ARG A 376 -36.59 -1.42 40.59
C ARG A 376 -36.05 -2.71 41.21
N LYS A 377 -35.11 -3.38 40.54
CA LYS A 377 -33.95 -4.02 41.19
C LYS A 377 -32.72 -3.81 40.31
N SER A 378 -31.63 -3.43 40.97
CA SER A 378 -30.35 -3.01 40.40
C SER A 378 -29.51 -4.20 39.95
N SER A 379 -28.94 -4.08 38.75
CA SER A 379 -27.69 -4.72 38.36
C SER A 379 -27.08 -3.93 37.19
N GLN A 380 -25.77 -3.68 37.29
CA GLN A 380 -24.94 -2.80 36.45
C GLN A 380 -25.02 -3.16 34.94
N PRO A 381 -24.88 -2.18 34.01
CA PRO A 381 -24.77 -2.49 32.59
C PRO A 381 -23.30 -2.77 32.18
N PRO A 382 -23.07 -3.74 31.28
CA PRO A 382 -21.79 -3.93 30.61
C PRO A 382 -21.54 -2.85 29.55
N GLY A 383 -20.24 -2.65 29.28
CA GLY A 383 -19.60 -1.75 28.32
C GLY A 383 -20.42 -1.21 27.15
N THR A 384 -20.38 0.11 27.02
CA THR A 384 -20.61 0.85 25.78
C THR A 384 -19.44 0.61 24.83
N HIS A 385 -19.52 -0.47 24.06
CA HIS A 385 -18.96 -0.50 22.71
C HIS A 385 -20.11 -0.83 21.76
N ASP A 386 -20.02 -0.33 20.53
CA ASP A 386 -20.89 -0.71 19.41
C ASP A 386 -22.15 0.14 19.13
N ARG A 387 -22.02 1.47 19.15
CA ARG A 387 -23.00 2.38 18.50
C ARG A 387 -22.42 3.49 17.63
N SER A 388 -21.09 3.58 17.51
CA SER A 388 -20.42 4.60 16.70
C SER A 388 -19.84 4.09 15.37
N GLU A 389 -19.66 2.78 15.20
CA GLU A 389 -19.09 2.20 13.97
C GLU A 389 -20.13 1.99 12.85
N SER A 390 -21.41 1.85 13.16
CA SER A 390 -22.44 1.62 12.13
C SER A 390 -22.85 2.86 11.32
N ARG A 391 -22.34 4.07 11.66
CA ARG A 391 -22.70 5.31 10.94
C ARG A 391 -21.72 5.73 9.85
N LEU A 392 -20.50 5.18 9.81
CA LEU A 392 -19.49 5.60 8.83
C LEU A 392 -19.48 4.80 7.52
N SER A 393 -20.26 3.70 7.42
CA SER A 393 -20.32 2.87 6.19
C SER A 393 -21.41 3.28 5.18
N SER A 394 -22.15 4.38 5.40
CA SER A 394 -23.40 4.66 4.66
C SER A 394 -23.38 5.89 3.74
N ARG A 395 -22.24 6.56 3.55
CA ARG A 395 -22.22 7.76 2.71
C ARG A 395 -22.19 7.37 1.21
N THR A 396 -23.31 7.60 0.52
CA THR A 396 -23.36 7.60 -0.95
C THR A 396 -22.41 8.65 -1.50
N VAL A 397 -21.52 8.20 -2.39
CA VAL A 397 -20.61 9.04 -3.18
C VAL A 397 -21.24 9.24 -4.56
N THR A 398 -21.55 10.48 -4.93
CA THR A 398 -22.21 10.81 -6.21
C THR A 398 -21.23 11.36 -7.24
N PHE A 399 -21.61 11.42 -8.53
CA PHE A 399 -20.80 12.10 -9.54
C PHE A 399 -20.56 13.58 -9.22
N SER A 400 -21.56 14.27 -8.66
CA SER A 400 -21.44 15.68 -8.28
C SER A 400 -20.38 15.89 -7.19
N ASP A 401 -20.32 15.01 -6.18
CA ASP A 401 -19.28 15.07 -5.14
C ASP A 401 -17.88 14.99 -5.76
N VAL A 402 -17.67 14.02 -6.63
CA VAL A 402 -16.37 13.78 -7.27
C VAL A 402 -16.02 14.90 -8.25
N TYR A 403 -16.97 15.32 -9.08
CA TYR A 403 -16.76 16.38 -10.07
C TYR A 403 -16.37 17.70 -9.40
N ASN A 404 -16.99 18.04 -8.26
CA ASN A 404 -16.62 19.23 -7.49
C ASN A 404 -15.18 19.16 -6.96
N ILE A 405 -14.71 17.98 -6.54
CA ILE A 405 -13.31 17.75 -6.17
C ILE A 405 -12.40 17.98 -7.38
N LEU A 406 -12.79 17.46 -8.55
CA LEU A 406 -12.05 17.65 -9.81
C LEU A 406 -12.02 19.11 -10.29
N MET A 407 -13.09 19.88 -10.08
CA MET A 407 -13.17 21.28 -10.53
C MET A 407 -12.41 22.25 -9.62
N LYS A 408 -12.37 21.99 -8.29
CA LYS A 408 -11.51 22.75 -7.36
C LYS A 408 -10.02 22.65 -7.73
N LYS A 409 -9.63 21.55 -8.38
CA LYS A 409 -8.29 21.36 -8.94
C LYS A 409 -8.04 22.22 -10.18
N ASP A 410 -8.99 22.28 -11.11
CA ASP A 410 -8.82 22.99 -12.39
C ASP A 410 -8.81 24.53 -12.26
N ASN A 411 -9.54 25.09 -11.28
CA ASN A 411 -9.68 26.53 -11.08
C ASN A 411 -8.45 27.24 -10.48
N LYS A 412 -7.38 26.52 -10.08
CA LYS A 412 -6.08 27.12 -9.67
C LYS A 412 -5.21 27.55 -10.89
N GLY A 413 -5.88 27.94 -11.99
CA GLY A 413 -5.42 27.84 -13.37
C GLY A 413 -4.53 28.95 -13.96
N VAL A 414 -3.74 29.70 -13.19
CA VAL A 414 -2.68 30.56 -13.76
C VAL A 414 -1.37 29.77 -14.01
N GLY A 415 -1.25 28.58 -13.41
CA GLY A 415 -0.06 27.71 -13.52
C GLY A 415 -0.15 26.60 -14.58
N ARG A 416 -0.86 26.79 -15.70
CA ARG A 416 -1.12 25.71 -16.69
C ARG A 416 0.13 25.08 -17.34
N ARG A 417 1.35 25.61 -17.13
CA ARG A 417 2.60 24.98 -17.59
C ARG A 417 3.45 24.33 -16.47
N LEU A 418 3.14 24.55 -15.19
CA LEU A 418 3.83 23.90 -14.05
C LEU A 418 2.93 22.92 -13.26
N GLY A 419 1.60 23.00 -13.41
CA GLY A 419 0.64 22.20 -12.64
C GLY A 419 0.59 20.70 -12.99
N ARG A 420 1.34 20.24 -13.99
CA ARG A 420 1.50 18.80 -14.28
C ARG A 420 2.45 18.11 -13.28
N TRP A 421 3.13 18.88 -12.41
CA TRP A 421 4.18 18.42 -11.48
C TRP A 421 3.98 18.80 -10.01
N LEU A 422 2.86 19.44 -9.66
CA LEU A 422 2.55 19.84 -8.28
C LEU A 422 1.38 19.03 -7.73
N GLY A 423 1.72 18.02 -6.92
CA GLY A 423 0.79 17.08 -6.31
C GLY A 423 -0.02 17.69 -5.17
N HIS A 424 -1.26 18.05 -5.46
CA HIS A 424 -2.40 18.01 -4.53
C HIS A 424 -3.69 17.79 -5.35
N ASN A 425 -4.55 16.80 -5.14
CA ASN A 425 -4.45 15.51 -4.46
C ASN A 425 -5.41 14.52 -5.19
N PRO A 426 -4.92 13.67 -6.10
CA PRO A 426 -5.69 12.52 -6.60
C PRO A 426 -6.22 11.62 -5.48
N SER A 427 -5.63 11.72 -4.28
CA SER A 427 -6.01 10.97 -3.10
C SER A 427 -7.42 11.26 -2.59
N GLU A 428 -7.96 12.48 -2.72
CA GLU A 428 -9.26 12.80 -2.13
C GLU A 428 -10.39 12.05 -2.85
N ALA A 429 -10.48 12.20 -4.18
CA ALA A 429 -11.42 11.44 -5.00
C ALA A 429 -11.18 9.91 -4.93
N MET A 430 -9.93 9.47 -4.81
CA MET A 430 -9.59 8.04 -4.65
C MET A 430 -9.83 7.50 -3.23
N SER A 431 -9.96 8.36 -2.23
CA SER A 431 -10.22 7.98 -0.82
C SER A 431 -11.71 7.91 -0.48
N LEU A 432 -12.57 8.27 -1.43
CA LEU A 432 -14.01 8.18 -1.24
C LEU A 432 -14.42 6.70 -1.05
N PRO A 433 -15.40 6.42 -0.16
CA PRO A 433 -15.85 5.07 0.15
C PRO A 433 -16.12 4.24 -1.11
N GLY A 434 -15.66 2.98 -1.11
CA GLY A 434 -15.91 1.99 -2.18
C GLY A 434 -15.07 2.15 -3.46
N ILE A 435 -14.50 3.32 -3.74
CA ILE A 435 -13.81 3.61 -5.01
C ILE A 435 -12.61 2.71 -5.27
N GLN A 436 -11.74 2.50 -4.28
CA GLN A 436 -10.56 1.66 -4.45
C GLN A 436 -10.92 0.20 -4.70
N THR A 437 -11.91 -0.32 -3.97
CA THR A 437 -12.41 -1.68 -4.14
C THR A 437 -12.98 -1.86 -5.55
N ALA A 438 -13.80 -0.91 -6.02
CA ALA A 438 -14.35 -0.97 -7.38
C ALA A 438 -13.24 -0.99 -8.45
N LEU A 439 -12.24 -0.11 -8.31
CA LEU A 439 -11.12 -0.05 -9.24
C LEU A 439 -10.21 -1.29 -9.20
N SER A 440 -10.03 -1.92 -8.03
CA SER A 440 -9.28 -3.18 -7.95
C SER A 440 -9.99 -4.31 -8.68
N THR A 441 -11.32 -4.39 -8.58
CA THR A 441 -12.12 -5.39 -9.29
C THR A 441 -12.05 -5.17 -10.80
N LEU A 442 -12.13 -3.92 -11.27
CA LEU A 442 -11.97 -3.61 -12.70
C LEU A 442 -10.57 -3.95 -13.25
N LYS A 443 -9.53 -4.02 -12.39
CA LYS A 443 -8.14 -4.28 -12.81
C LYS A 443 -7.74 -5.75 -12.83
N SER A 444 -8.47 -6.66 -12.18
CA SER A 444 -7.91 -7.91 -11.63
C SER A 444 -7.52 -9.01 -12.62
N VAL A 445 -7.53 -8.80 -13.95
CA VAL A 445 -7.04 -9.81 -14.91
C VAL A 445 -6.14 -9.21 -16.00
N GLU A 446 -6.49 -8.11 -16.65
CA GLU A 446 -5.69 -7.54 -17.77
C GLU A 446 -5.97 -6.05 -18.04
N GLY A 447 -6.64 -5.35 -17.10
CA GLY A 447 -7.30 -4.08 -17.41
C GLY A 447 -8.59 -4.29 -18.21
N ARG A 448 -9.25 -3.20 -18.62
CA ARG A 448 -10.47 -3.26 -19.46
C ARG A 448 -10.48 -2.09 -20.43
N GLU A 449 -10.79 -2.32 -21.69
CA GLU A 449 -11.00 -1.26 -22.68
C GLU A 449 -12.30 -0.51 -22.37
N GLN A 450 -12.29 0.81 -22.47
CA GLN A 450 -13.37 1.67 -21.96
C GLN A 450 -14.05 2.42 -23.10
N TYR A 451 -15.33 2.13 -23.31
CA TYR A 451 -16.17 2.74 -24.32
C TYR A 451 -17.29 3.55 -23.63
N PHE A 452 -17.51 4.77 -24.10
CA PHE A 452 -18.56 5.65 -23.62
C PHE A 452 -19.52 5.93 -24.77
N LEU A 453 -20.79 5.57 -24.62
CA LEU A 453 -21.85 5.93 -25.56
C LEU A 453 -22.72 7.03 -24.94
N ILE A 454 -22.69 8.21 -25.52
CA ILE A 454 -23.45 9.37 -25.06
C ILE A 454 -24.69 9.54 -25.91
N ASP A 455 -25.87 9.45 -25.29
CA ASP A 455 -27.10 9.94 -25.91
C ASP A 455 -27.06 11.48 -25.93
N ASP A 456 -26.95 12.02 -27.13
CA ASP A 456 -26.87 13.45 -27.40
C ASP A 456 -28.12 14.00 -28.12
N HIS A 457 -29.27 13.33 -27.98
CA HIS A 457 -30.55 13.78 -28.56
C HIS A 457 -31.33 14.73 -27.66
N ALA A 458 -32.50 15.19 -28.14
CA ALA A 458 -33.21 16.34 -27.61
C ALA A 458 -33.58 16.21 -26.11
N SER A 459 -34.00 15.02 -25.67
CA SER A 459 -34.40 14.77 -24.28
C SER A 459 -33.21 14.89 -23.30
N MET A 460 -32.00 14.57 -23.77
CA MET A 460 -30.76 14.67 -23.01
C MET A 460 -30.18 16.09 -22.92
N GLN A 461 -30.70 17.05 -23.69
CA GLN A 461 -30.21 18.42 -23.76
C GLN A 461 -30.19 19.12 -22.38
N MET A 462 -31.22 18.88 -21.55
CA MET A 462 -31.32 19.45 -20.21
C MET A 462 -30.33 18.83 -19.21
N TYR A 463 -29.84 17.62 -19.49
CA TYR A 463 -28.90 16.89 -18.64
C TYR A 463 -27.45 17.05 -19.07
N LYS A 464 -27.16 17.79 -20.15
CA LYS A 464 -25.82 17.89 -20.74
C LYS A 464 -24.71 18.22 -19.73
N ASP A 465 -24.93 19.12 -18.78
CA ASP A 465 -23.93 19.41 -17.75
C ASP A 465 -23.72 18.26 -16.75
N LYS A 466 -24.79 17.53 -16.40
CA LYS A 466 -24.69 16.29 -15.60
C LYS A 466 -23.95 15.19 -16.38
N VAL A 467 -24.21 15.05 -17.68
CA VAL A 467 -23.51 14.11 -18.57
C VAL A 467 -22.02 14.42 -18.64
N ILE A 468 -21.66 15.70 -18.81
CA ILE A 468 -20.25 16.13 -18.77
C ILE A 468 -19.60 15.75 -17.44
N ALA A 469 -20.29 15.99 -16.32
CA ALA A 469 -19.78 15.66 -15.00
C ALA A 469 -19.57 14.16 -14.81
N ALA A 470 -20.58 13.35 -15.13
CA ALA A 470 -20.54 11.90 -15.03
C ALA A 470 -19.43 11.31 -15.91
N ALA A 471 -19.39 11.66 -17.20
CA ALA A 471 -18.39 11.17 -18.14
C ALA A 471 -16.97 11.55 -17.71
N ARG A 472 -16.76 12.78 -17.19
CA ARG A 472 -15.45 13.18 -16.64
C ARG A 472 -15.07 12.37 -15.40
N VAL A 473 -16.01 12.08 -14.51
CA VAL A 473 -15.72 11.32 -13.29
C VAL A 473 -15.41 9.86 -13.63
N LEU A 474 -16.21 9.21 -14.47
CA LEU A 474 -15.97 7.85 -14.92
C LEU A 474 -14.60 7.75 -15.58
N SER A 475 -14.34 8.57 -16.61
CA SER A 475 -13.05 8.60 -17.31
C SER A 475 -11.88 8.98 -16.39
N TYR A 476 -12.10 9.73 -15.31
CA TYR A 476 -11.04 10.01 -14.34
C TYR A 476 -10.61 8.75 -13.59
N TYR A 477 -11.55 7.87 -13.28
CA TYR A 477 -11.30 6.63 -12.57
C TYR A 477 -10.81 5.50 -13.49
N VAL A 478 -11.38 5.36 -14.69
CA VAL A 478 -11.10 4.21 -15.58
C VAL A 478 -9.94 4.43 -16.56
N LYS A 479 -9.42 5.67 -16.73
CA LYS A 479 -8.28 5.94 -17.63
C LYS A 479 -6.99 5.15 -17.30
N ASP A 480 -6.82 4.72 -16.05
CA ASP A 480 -5.66 3.94 -15.59
C ASP A 480 -5.99 2.43 -15.53
N VAL A 481 -7.21 2.06 -15.94
CA VAL A 481 -7.69 0.69 -16.18
C VAL A 481 -7.62 0.36 -17.68
N ASP A 482 -7.81 1.38 -18.52
CA ASP A 482 -7.66 1.30 -19.98
C ASP A 482 -6.19 1.38 -20.40
N HIS A 483 -5.75 0.45 -21.24
CA HIS A 483 -4.38 0.40 -21.77
C HIS A 483 -4.24 0.99 -23.18
N ASN A 484 -5.35 1.22 -23.90
CA ASN A 484 -5.39 1.54 -25.34
C ASN A 484 -6.20 2.80 -25.68
N GLU A 485 -6.37 3.70 -24.70
CA GLU A 485 -7.14 4.95 -24.78
C GLU A 485 -8.67 4.76 -24.71
N MET A 486 -9.37 5.66 -24.02
CA MET A 486 -10.83 5.59 -23.88
C MET A 486 -11.50 6.07 -25.18
N GLU A 487 -12.54 5.38 -25.62
CA GLU A 487 -13.29 5.77 -26.82
C GLU A 487 -14.65 6.36 -26.46
N LEU A 488 -14.97 7.53 -27.04
CA LEU A 488 -16.20 8.26 -26.81
C LEU A 488 -17.03 8.33 -28.10
N TYR A 489 -18.25 7.81 -28.05
CA TYR A 489 -19.24 7.75 -29.11
C TYR A 489 -20.40 8.68 -28.77
N PHE A 490 -20.93 9.38 -29.78
CA PHE A 490 -22.19 10.12 -29.67
C PHE A 490 -23.23 9.39 -30.49
N ALA A 491 -24.45 9.24 -29.98
CA ALA A 491 -25.52 8.52 -30.67
C ALA A 491 -25.81 9.11 -32.06
N SER A 492 -25.70 10.43 -32.22
CA SER A 492 -25.86 11.11 -33.51
C SER A 492 -24.72 10.88 -34.53
N ASP A 493 -23.56 10.36 -34.10
CA ASP A 493 -22.35 10.14 -34.92
C ASP A 493 -21.55 8.92 -34.42
N VAL A 494 -22.22 7.76 -34.32
CA VAL A 494 -21.62 6.53 -33.77
C VAL A 494 -20.47 5.99 -34.66
N ALA A 495 -20.44 6.34 -35.94
CA ALA A 495 -19.41 5.89 -36.87
C ALA A 495 -18.04 6.57 -36.63
N THR A 496 -17.99 7.68 -35.89
CA THR A 496 -16.78 8.50 -35.73
C THR A 496 -16.38 8.67 -34.26
N PRO A 497 -15.77 7.64 -33.62
CA PRO A 497 -15.38 7.73 -32.22
C PRO A 497 -14.31 8.79 -31.95
N ARG A 498 -14.36 9.35 -30.73
CA ARG A 498 -13.35 10.28 -30.21
C ARG A 498 -12.47 9.55 -29.21
N ARG A 499 -11.21 9.33 -29.56
CA ARG A 499 -10.20 8.76 -28.65
C ARG A 499 -9.71 9.80 -27.67
N CYS A 500 -9.75 9.46 -26.38
CA CYS A 500 -9.38 10.34 -25.28
C CYS A 500 -8.49 9.61 -24.27
N THR A 501 -7.31 10.17 -24.00
CA THR A 501 -6.40 9.65 -22.96
C THR A 501 -6.59 10.31 -21.60
N THR A 502 -7.42 11.35 -21.51
CA THR A 502 -7.63 12.11 -20.27
C THR A 502 -9.10 12.44 -20.06
N SER A 503 -9.52 12.47 -18.80
CA SER A 503 -10.89 12.82 -18.42
C SER A 503 -11.27 14.27 -18.74
N THR A 504 -10.28 15.19 -18.75
CA THR A 504 -10.46 16.55 -19.25
C THR A 504 -10.65 16.60 -20.77
N GLY A 505 -10.06 15.64 -21.50
CA GLY A 505 -10.29 15.45 -22.92
C GLY A 505 -11.72 15.02 -23.20
N VAL A 506 -12.21 14.01 -22.47
CA VAL A 506 -13.61 13.57 -22.51
C VAL A 506 -14.57 14.72 -22.23
N GLU A 507 -14.36 15.48 -21.13
CA GLU A 507 -15.16 16.68 -20.85
C GLU A 507 -15.12 17.67 -22.01
N SER A 508 -13.93 17.98 -22.53
CA SER A 508 -13.81 18.95 -23.62
C SER A 508 -14.52 18.48 -24.89
N CYS A 509 -14.53 17.18 -25.18
CA CYS A 509 -15.24 16.62 -26.33
C CYS A 509 -16.75 16.84 -26.18
N ILE A 510 -17.35 16.41 -25.06
CA ILE A 510 -18.79 16.54 -24.81
C ILE A 510 -19.22 18.00 -24.72
N ARG A 511 -18.42 18.86 -24.07
CA ARG A 511 -18.74 20.29 -23.93
C ARG A 511 -18.83 21.00 -25.29
N LYS A 512 -17.92 20.67 -26.21
CA LYS A 512 -17.87 21.25 -27.57
C LYS A 512 -18.89 20.63 -28.51
N HIS A 513 -19.29 19.38 -28.28
CA HIS A 513 -20.27 18.69 -29.10
C HIS A 513 -21.66 19.30 -28.95
N LYS A 514 -22.39 19.51 -30.05
CA LYS A 514 -23.74 20.06 -30.01
C LYS A 514 -24.73 18.90 -30.03
N PHE A 515 -25.58 18.83 -29.01
CA PHE A 515 -26.67 17.86 -28.96
C PHE A 515 -27.70 18.19 -30.06
N VAL A 516 -28.31 17.16 -30.61
CA VAL A 516 -29.15 17.23 -31.79
C VAL A 516 -30.63 17.11 -31.45
N GLU A 517 -31.48 17.57 -32.36
CA GLU A 517 -32.93 17.37 -32.26
C GLU A 517 -33.31 15.93 -32.62
N GLY A 518 -34.52 15.51 -32.26
CA GLY A 518 -35.04 14.17 -32.56
C GLY A 518 -34.91 13.19 -31.39
N SER A 519 -35.14 11.91 -31.68
CA SER A 519 -35.10 10.80 -30.72
C SER A 519 -33.88 9.91 -30.97
N CYS A 520 -33.29 9.37 -29.91
CA CYS A 520 -32.11 8.52 -30.01
C CYS A 520 -32.44 7.14 -30.59
N PRO A 521 -31.71 6.66 -31.63
CA PRO A 521 -31.82 5.30 -32.15
C PRO A 521 -30.89 4.33 -31.38
N MET A 522 -31.17 4.08 -30.09
CA MET A 522 -30.20 3.43 -29.18
C MET A 522 -29.83 2.00 -29.61
N SER A 523 -30.78 1.19 -30.10
CA SER A 523 -30.48 -0.17 -30.61
C SER A 523 -29.47 -0.14 -31.75
N GLN A 524 -29.62 0.77 -32.71
CA GLN A 524 -28.71 0.87 -33.86
C GLN A 524 -27.31 1.31 -33.42
N CYS A 525 -27.24 2.28 -32.51
CA CYS A 525 -25.98 2.77 -31.96
C CYS A 525 -25.25 1.70 -31.14
N LEU A 526 -25.94 1.04 -30.21
CA LEU A 526 -25.33 0.00 -29.37
C LEU A 526 -24.95 -1.23 -30.19
N SER A 527 -25.76 -1.64 -31.17
CA SER A 527 -25.42 -2.73 -32.10
C SER A 527 -24.13 -2.42 -32.86
N SER A 528 -24.02 -1.21 -33.44
CA SER A 528 -22.83 -0.81 -34.18
C SER A 528 -21.56 -0.80 -33.31
N LEU A 529 -21.70 -0.36 -32.05
CA LEU A 529 -20.61 -0.36 -31.08
C LEU A 529 -20.21 -1.79 -30.67
N LEU A 530 -21.18 -2.67 -30.40
CA LEU A 530 -20.92 -4.06 -30.02
C LEU A 530 -20.31 -4.87 -31.18
N ASP A 531 -20.71 -4.59 -32.43
CA ASP A 531 -20.06 -5.16 -33.61
C ASP A 531 -18.59 -4.73 -33.71
N HIS A 532 -18.30 -3.44 -33.48
CA HIS A 532 -16.92 -2.94 -33.43
C HIS A 532 -16.08 -3.61 -32.34
N ILE A 533 -16.64 -3.74 -31.13
CA ILE A 533 -16.00 -4.45 -30.01
C ILE A 533 -15.70 -5.91 -30.40
N TRP A 534 -16.64 -6.56 -31.08
CA TRP A 534 -16.49 -7.94 -31.51
C TRP A 534 -15.39 -8.13 -32.57
N GLU A 535 -15.22 -7.16 -33.48
CA GLU A 535 -14.08 -7.15 -34.39
C GLU A 535 -12.76 -7.02 -33.64
N GLY A 536 -12.74 -6.19 -32.59
CA GLY A 536 -11.60 -6.01 -31.68
C GLY A 536 -11.18 -7.29 -30.96
N PHE A 537 -12.14 -8.14 -30.57
CA PHE A 537 -11.87 -9.43 -29.90
C PHE A 537 -11.01 -10.40 -30.72
N LYS A 538 -10.99 -10.27 -32.06
CA LYS A 538 -10.09 -11.05 -32.90
C LYS A 538 -8.61 -10.71 -32.69
N SER A 539 -8.34 -9.50 -32.19
CA SER A 539 -6.99 -8.93 -32.07
C SER A 539 -6.57 -8.70 -30.61
N SER A 540 -7.53 -8.65 -29.68
CA SER A 540 -7.31 -8.30 -28.27
C SER A 540 -8.09 -9.24 -27.35
N ASN A 541 -7.38 -9.77 -26.35
CA ASN A 541 -7.98 -10.57 -25.29
C ASN A 541 -8.31 -9.72 -24.05
N ASN A 542 -8.52 -8.40 -24.19
CA ASN A 542 -8.92 -7.53 -23.07
C ASN A 542 -10.45 -7.48 -22.86
N PRO A 543 -10.96 -7.58 -21.62
CA PRO A 543 -12.39 -7.34 -21.34
C PRO A 543 -12.81 -5.88 -21.63
N VAL A 544 -14.10 -5.65 -21.85
CA VAL A 544 -14.64 -4.37 -22.35
C VAL A 544 -15.74 -3.81 -21.45
N SER A 545 -15.62 -2.53 -21.09
CA SER A 545 -16.60 -1.76 -20.31
C SER A 545 -17.28 -0.76 -21.23
N VAL A 546 -18.60 -0.87 -21.38
CA VAL A 546 -19.42 0.07 -22.13
C VAL A 546 -20.28 0.86 -21.14
N TYR A 547 -20.04 2.15 -21.01
CA TYR A 547 -20.88 3.07 -20.23
C TYR A 547 -21.82 3.83 -21.16
N VAL A 548 -23.12 3.59 -21.03
CA VAL A 548 -24.17 4.26 -21.81
C VAL A 548 -24.81 5.35 -20.97
N LEU A 549 -24.67 6.62 -21.36
CA LEU A 549 -25.22 7.78 -20.65
C LEU A 549 -26.50 8.25 -21.37
N THR A 550 -27.66 8.05 -20.74
CA THR A 550 -28.97 8.16 -21.41
C THR A 550 -30.08 8.47 -20.39
N ASP A 551 -31.22 8.99 -20.82
CA ASP A 551 -32.45 9.10 -20.01
C ASP A 551 -33.41 7.92 -20.25
N GLY A 552 -33.11 7.06 -21.23
CA GLY A 552 -33.94 5.91 -21.62
C GLY A 552 -35.11 6.30 -22.54
N VAL A 553 -35.20 7.55 -23.01
CA VAL A 553 -36.28 8.03 -23.86
C VAL A 553 -35.84 8.01 -25.33
N TRP A 554 -36.11 6.89 -26.00
CA TRP A 554 -35.61 6.62 -27.34
C TRP A 554 -36.69 6.67 -28.42
N GLU A 555 -36.29 6.44 -29.68
CA GLU A 555 -37.22 6.37 -30.80
C GLU A 555 -38.26 5.24 -30.64
N SER A 556 -39.44 5.41 -31.22
CA SER A 556 -40.46 4.36 -31.25
C SER A 556 -39.98 3.18 -32.11
N GLY A 557 -39.96 1.96 -31.55
CA GLY A 557 -39.48 0.76 -32.23
C GLY A 557 -38.12 0.24 -31.73
N ASP A 558 -37.57 0.85 -30.67
CA ASP A 558 -36.35 0.40 -30.00
C ASP A 558 -36.53 -0.91 -29.17
N ASP A 559 -37.67 -1.59 -29.32
CA ASP A 559 -37.98 -2.93 -28.78
C ASP A 559 -36.92 -3.98 -29.18
N GLN A 560 -36.08 -3.69 -30.19
CA GLN A 560 -34.98 -4.53 -30.63
C GLN A 560 -33.73 -4.43 -29.77
N LEU A 561 -33.61 -3.42 -28.90
CA LEU A 561 -32.43 -3.28 -28.04
C LEU A 561 -32.24 -4.51 -27.13
N SER A 562 -33.34 -5.04 -26.57
CA SER A 562 -33.33 -6.30 -25.83
C SER A 562 -32.76 -7.46 -26.65
N PHE A 563 -33.08 -7.50 -27.95
CA PHE A 563 -32.54 -8.52 -28.87
C PHE A 563 -31.03 -8.33 -29.11
N VAL A 564 -30.55 -7.09 -29.31
CA VAL A 564 -29.12 -6.79 -29.51
C VAL A 564 -28.27 -7.24 -28.31
N ILE A 565 -28.74 -6.93 -27.10
CA ILE A 565 -28.07 -7.32 -25.86
C ILE A 565 -28.10 -8.84 -25.68
N ALA A 566 -29.29 -9.47 -25.80
CA ALA A 566 -29.43 -10.91 -25.67
C ALA A 566 -28.61 -11.67 -26.72
N GLN A 567 -28.53 -11.17 -27.96
CA GLN A 567 -27.69 -11.74 -29.01
C GLN A 567 -26.21 -11.71 -28.63
N SER A 568 -25.76 -10.63 -27.99
CA SER A 568 -24.37 -10.51 -27.52
C SER A 568 -24.08 -11.49 -26.37
N ALA A 569 -24.98 -11.62 -25.40
CA ALA A 569 -24.89 -12.61 -24.32
C ALA A 569 -24.84 -14.05 -24.86
N ARG A 570 -25.74 -14.40 -25.80
CA ARG A 570 -25.75 -15.71 -26.47
C ARG A 570 -24.48 -15.98 -27.26
N LYS A 571 -23.88 -14.95 -27.87
CA LYS A 571 -22.62 -15.08 -28.62
C LYS A 571 -21.45 -15.39 -27.69
N LEU A 572 -21.37 -14.73 -26.54
CA LEU A 572 -20.40 -15.07 -25.50
C LEU A 572 -20.57 -16.52 -25.02
N ALA A 573 -21.81 -16.94 -24.76
CA ALA A 573 -22.11 -18.30 -24.34
C ALA A 573 -21.76 -19.35 -25.39
N ALA A 574 -22.10 -19.10 -26.66
CA ALA A 574 -21.80 -20.02 -27.77
C ALA A 574 -20.28 -20.22 -27.99
N GLU A 575 -19.48 -19.20 -27.68
CA GLU A 575 -18.01 -19.27 -27.77
C GLU A 575 -17.33 -19.64 -26.45
N ASN A 576 -18.11 -19.96 -25.40
CA ASN A 576 -17.65 -20.29 -24.05
C ASN A 576 -16.74 -19.19 -23.45
N ILE A 577 -17.07 -17.93 -23.72
CA ILE A 577 -16.39 -16.74 -23.21
C ILE A 577 -17.13 -16.25 -21.97
N SER A 578 -16.40 -15.96 -20.88
CA SER A 578 -17.00 -15.48 -19.62
C SER A 578 -17.97 -14.29 -19.84
N PRO A 579 -19.14 -14.24 -19.17
CA PRO A 579 -20.04 -13.09 -19.26
C PRO A 579 -19.40 -11.78 -18.80
N GLN A 580 -18.40 -11.83 -17.91
CA GLN A 580 -17.65 -10.65 -17.46
C GLN A 580 -16.75 -10.05 -18.55
N ARG A 581 -16.70 -10.67 -19.73
CA ARG A 581 -15.97 -10.16 -20.90
C ARG A 581 -16.51 -8.83 -21.38
N ILE A 582 -17.84 -8.67 -21.40
CA ILE A 582 -18.52 -7.46 -21.81
C ILE A 582 -19.39 -7.01 -20.64
N MET A 583 -19.21 -5.76 -20.22
CA MET A 583 -20.08 -5.11 -19.25
C MET A 583 -20.76 -3.93 -19.95
N VAL A 584 -22.09 -3.89 -19.93
CA VAL A 584 -22.89 -2.75 -20.41
C VAL A 584 -23.55 -2.08 -19.22
N GLN A 585 -23.04 -0.93 -18.82
CA GLN A 585 -23.61 -0.13 -17.74
C GLN A 585 -24.47 0.99 -18.32
N PHE A 586 -25.78 0.94 -18.10
CA PHE A 586 -26.65 2.09 -18.33
C PHE A 586 -26.61 3.04 -17.13
N ILE A 587 -26.43 4.32 -17.42
CA ILE A 587 -26.42 5.42 -16.46
C ILE A 587 -27.58 6.34 -16.81
N ARG A 588 -28.65 6.22 -16.03
CA ARG A 588 -29.92 6.92 -16.24
C ARG A 588 -29.83 8.37 -15.77
N PHE A 589 -30.25 9.30 -16.62
CA PHE A 589 -30.42 10.72 -16.30
C PHE A 589 -31.89 11.11 -16.29
N GLY A 590 -32.38 11.67 -15.18
CA GLY A 590 -33.79 12.06 -15.06
C GLY A 590 -34.71 10.88 -14.77
N ASP A 591 -35.98 11.18 -14.46
CA ASP A 591 -36.94 10.23 -13.89
C ASP A 591 -38.17 10.01 -14.78
N GLU A 592 -38.01 10.14 -16.10
CA GLU A 592 -39.10 9.86 -17.03
C GLU A 592 -39.57 8.40 -16.90
N PRO A 593 -40.85 8.13 -16.61
CA PRO A 593 -41.33 6.79 -16.30
C PRO A 593 -41.09 5.76 -17.41
N ILE A 594 -41.19 6.20 -18.68
CA ILE A 594 -40.97 5.34 -19.84
C ILE A 594 -39.50 4.91 -19.91
N GLY A 595 -38.58 5.85 -19.74
CA GLY A 595 -37.14 5.56 -19.75
C GLY A 595 -36.71 4.70 -18.56
N TYR A 596 -37.25 4.97 -17.37
CA TYR A 596 -37.04 4.11 -16.20
C TYR A 596 -37.51 2.68 -16.43
N ALA A 597 -38.75 2.50 -16.93
CA ALA A 597 -39.31 1.18 -17.19
C ALA A 597 -38.50 0.41 -18.24
N MET A 598 -38.06 1.08 -19.30
CA MET A 598 -37.22 0.48 -20.34
C MET A 598 -35.87 0.01 -19.78
N LEU A 599 -35.14 0.89 -19.09
CA LEU A 599 -33.82 0.52 -18.53
C LEU A 599 -33.93 -0.57 -17.47
N LYS A 600 -35.00 -0.55 -16.66
CA LYS A 600 -35.28 -1.62 -15.68
C LYS A 600 -35.54 -2.97 -16.37
N HIS A 601 -36.28 -2.98 -17.48
CA HIS A 601 -36.51 -4.19 -18.27
C HIS A 601 -35.18 -4.76 -18.83
N LEU A 602 -34.27 -3.90 -19.30
CA LEU A 602 -32.97 -4.35 -19.80
C LEU A 602 -32.07 -4.97 -18.73
N ASP A 603 -32.19 -4.50 -17.49
CA ASP A 603 -31.42 -4.95 -16.34
C ASP A 603 -31.98 -6.26 -15.74
N ASP A 604 -33.29 -6.29 -15.47
CA ASP A 604 -33.92 -7.39 -14.74
C ASP A 604 -34.20 -8.62 -15.63
N ASP A 605 -34.53 -8.41 -16.91
CA ASP A 605 -35.19 -9.43 -17.74
C ASP A 605 -34.31 -10.05 -18.85
N LEU A 606 -33.05 -9.59 -19.03
CA LEU A 606 -32.17 -10.03 -20.14
C LEU A 606 -31.10 -11.05 -19.75
N VAL A 607 -31.42 -11.86 -18.75
CA VAL A 607 -30.57 -12.96 -18.29
C VAL A 607 -30.70 -14.17 -19.22
N GLU A 608 -29.58 -14.66 -19.74
CA GLU A 608 -29.53 -15.95 -20.47
C GLU A 608 -28.91 -17.03 -19.58
N GLU A 609 -29.68 -18.09 -19.29
CA GLU A 609 -29.21 -19.26 -18.54
C GLU A 609 -28.65 -20.32 -19.50
N HIS A 610 -27.41 -20.74 -19.27
CA HIS A 610 -26.77 -21.83 -19.99
C HIS A 610 -26.18 -22.85 -19.00
N ASP A 611 -25.93 -24.08 -19.45
CA ASP A 611 -25.54 -25.24 -18.62
C ASP A 611 -24.37 -25.00 -17.64
N LEU A 612 -23.53 -23.99 -17.88
CA LEU A 612 -22.31 -23.70 -17.11
C LEU A 612 -22.28 -22.33 -16.40
N ASP A 613 -23.11 -21.35 -16.79
CA ASP A 613 -23.10 -20.00 -16.19
C ASP A 613 -24.34 -19.18 -16.55
N LYS A 614 -24.65 -18.17 -15.72
CA LYS A 614 -25.66 -17.13 -15.98
C LYS A 614 -25.01 -15.98 -16.77
N TYR A 615 -25.52 -15.69 -17.96
CA TYR A 615 -25.02 -14.60 -18.81
C TYR A 615 -25.85 -13.35 -18.58
N ASP A 616 -25.38 -12.57 -17.62
CA ASP A 616 -25.94 -11.28 -17.24
C ASP A 616 -24.86 -10.21 -17.43
N ILE A 617 -25.02 -9.39 -18.47
CA ILE A 617 -23.99 -8.45 -18.92
C ILE A 617 -24.41 -6.99 -18.75
N VAL A 618 -25.66 -6.73 -18.36
CA VAL A 618 -26.25 -5.40 -18.23
C VAL A 618 -26.38 -5.03 -16.76
N ASP A 619 -26.15 -3.77 -16.42
CA ASP A 619 -26.59 -3.18 -15.15
C ASP A 619 -27.12 -1.76 -15.41
N THR A 620 -28.14 -1.35 -14.65
CA THR A 620 -28.66 0.03 -14.67
C THR A 620 -28.47 0.71 -13.32
N LYS A 621 -28.01 1.97 -13.34
CA LYS A 621 -27.98 2.87 -12.18
C LYS A 621 -28.41 4.27 -12.56
N HIS A 622 -28.99 5.00 -11.61
CA HIS A 622 -29.23 6.43 -11.77
C HIS A 622 -27.94 7.24 -11.63
N CYS A 623 -27.82 8.38 -12.31
CA CYS A 623 -26.60 9.20 -12.29
C CYS A 623 -26.24 9.75 -10.89
N ASP A 624 -27.20 9.77 -9.97
CA ASP A 624 -27.01 10.22 -8.59
C ASP A 624 -26.74 9.04 -7.62
N ASP A 625 -26.64 7.81 -8.11
CA ASP A 625 -26.31 6.63 -7.31
C ASP A 625 -24.82 6.56 -6.95
N HIS A 626 -24.47 5.54 -6.15
CA HIS A 626 -23.14 5.37 -5.63
C HIS A 626 -22.12 5.07 -6.74
N VAL A 627 -21.17 5.98 -6.97
CA VAL A 627 -20.17 5.87 -8.05
C VAL A 627 -19.42 4.53 -8.10
N PRO A 628 -18.96 3.92 -6.99
CA PRO A 628 -18.38 2.58 -7.02
C PRO A 628 -19.28 1.50 -7.63
N ASP A 629 -20.59 1.56 -7.35
CA ASP A 629 -21.54 0.60 -7.88
C ASP A 629 -21.75 0.84 -9.39
N ILE A 630 -21.84 2.11 -9.82
CA ILE A 630 -21.89 2.50 -11.24
C ILE A 630 -20.61 2.08 -12.00
N LEU A 631 -19.44 2.14 -11.36
CA LEU A 631 -18.17 1.75 -11.98
C LEU A 631 -18.12 0.25 -12.27
N LEU A 632 -18.67 -0.57 -11.37
CA LEU A 632 -18.63 -2.03 -11.44
C LEU A 632 -19.73 -2.63 -12.31
N GLY A 633 -20.93 -2.07 -12.25
CA GLY A 633 -22.10 -2.63 -12.92
C GLY A 633 -22.28 -4.12 -12.71
N SER A 634 -22.59 -4.82 -13.81
CA SER A 634 -22.82 -6.25 -13.88
C SER A 634 -21.61 -7.13 -13.51
N ILE A 635 -20.42 -6.55 -13.33
CA ILE A 635 -19.24 -7.28 -12.83
C ILE A 635 -19.43 -7.65 -11.34
N SER A 636 -20.18 -6.85 -10.58
CA SER A 636 -20.42 -7.08 -9.15
C SER A 636 -21.66 -7.93 -8.90
N ARG A 637 -21.48 -9.25 -8.75
CA ARG A 637 -22.55 -10.16 -8.27
C ARG A 637 -23.08 -9.85 -6.85
N ILE A 638 -22.43 -8.93 -6.13
CA ILE A 638 -22.79 -8.52 -4.76
C ILE A 638 -23.85 -7.41 -4.75
N SER A 639 -23.99 -6.66 -5.85
CA SER A 639 -24.92 -5.53 -5.95
C SER A 639 -26.37 -5.99 -6.00
N ASP A 640 -26.66 -7.06 -6.74
CA ASP A 640 -28.01 -7.63 -6.91
C ASP A 640 -28.57 -8.16 -5.58
N ALA A 641 -27.71 -8.66 -4.69
CA ALA A 641 -28.09 -9.19 -3.39
C ALA A 641 -28.59 -8.10 -2.40
N LYS A 642 -28.29 -6.81 -2.66
CA LYS A 642 -28.72 -5.71 -1.77
C LYS A 642 -30.12 -5.19 -2.08
N GLU A 643 -30.58 -5.26 -3.34
CA GLU A 643 -31.94 -4.87 -3.71
C GLU A 643 -33.00 -5.90 -3.29
N THR A 644 -32.68 -7.20 -3.34
CA THR A 644 -33.59 -8.25 -2.88
C THR A 644 -33.93 -8.12 -1.39
N VAL A 645 -33.00 -7.63 -0.56
CA VAL A 645 -33.21 -7.45 0.89
C VAL A 645 -33.97 -6.16 1.23
N ALA A 646 -33.88 -5.14 0.38
CA ALA A 646 -34.64 -3.89 0.53
C ALA A 646 -36.13 -4.08 0.18
N ASN A 647 -36.43 -4.85 -0.88
CA ASN A 647 -37.80 -5.12 -1.32
C ASN A 647 -38.55 -6.16 -0.45
N ILE A 648 -37.86 -6.87 0.44
CA ILE A 648 -38.50 -7.73 1.47
C ILE A 648 -38.89 -6.90 2.73
N LYS A 649 -38.44 -5.64 2.83
CA LYS A 649 -38.68 -4.76 3.99
C LYS A 649 -39.58 -3.55 3.70
N SER A 650 -40.06 -3.38 2.47
CA SER A 650 -41.15 -2.47 2.09
C SER A 650 -42.44 -3.25 1.87
#